data_AF-A0A6M2DL13-F1
#
_entry.id   AF-A0A6M2DL13-F1
#
_cell.length_a   1.000
_cell.length_b   1.000
_cell.length_c   1.000
_cell.angle_alpha   90.00
_cell.angle_beta   90.00
_cell.angle_gamma   90.00
#
_symmetry.space_group_name_H-M   'P 1'
#
loop_
_entity.id
_entity.type
_entity.pdbx_description
1 polymer ?
#
loop_
_entity_poly.entity_id
_entity_poly.type
_entity_poly.pdbx_seq_one_letter_code
_entity_poly.pdbx_strand_id
1 'polypeptide(L)'
;KIEGSVRDSVYSAAAVWSLYQAYRRIDDDLGKSYELGQCAVKCMRGILECWIKQATRVEQFKSNQCEAHALHCKFHLQTGEHIYNDNEYHHLQIDVVSLYLIFLVQMISSGLQIIYTQDEVAFIQNLVYYVERAYRTPDYGMWERGTKYNDGKPEIHASSIGMAKAALEAINGCNLFGEKGASWSVIYVDIDAHNRNRSIFETILPRESSSKTIDSSLIPTLSFPAFASHEEELVDKTRSNILLRLKGKYGFKRFNRDGYKCAIEDPDRRYYKPGEVKEFEGQECQWPIFYCYMLVDAVFRNNQSNILEYQNLIKNCLCHDNNNDPVLPRFYQSVKSKKSDAEHWQMSDSKDVVFLWGQSMYIISQLLIIGVLHINELDPIRRYLPSYNRPRKGGRYSAFQGTATDLVVQIVLIAESMRLQAMMATYGIQTQTPNEVEPFQIWSSTQLVKVYQQLGVNDKLKLTGRPNRPIGSLGTSKIYRVCGMSVLCYPLIFEVSEFYLYRDMALLIDDIKTELKFVGRYWRLSGRPTVCLLIREEHMRDPQFKEMLDLFAMLKKGFCDGVKVRIGRLQNLISTSCTEHLDFLSETDLPEDCEYFSQMDHDYIGYQSLTDVPKAESYEQDSISYVDYLHVPNNDVIEKFINATSLMAKCQFLAIILKREGPEFEVQGTSVQSLLTTLYNQAGSLRYWSAVRYCSSLLKYTVDSISPFITAVLVKGKQITVGVIGQKETVFDKPMTPSEIASVIYNTIQPYDTTQAVLQQEVVLYCGRLIATNPQVFKGILKIRVGWVLEAMKIYLEISNQQTVREADVKESALRNNPLDNYSPYQVRQLLHKVLTIRDWSDKEKLTTLQQRRLEGCLCRVPQHFYSNVWDVLSRTSLGLIVQSYEIPQQPTLSNQSRSELNFALLVEQMLNSIQRPEYRQVIVELLCIVSIILSRNPELCFHKILDLDQLVTEASQMYFKDNGQDGLNNIDNFFSTSYEVTTGYLARAVVNSILQAGAFKNPDTISITEPDGCKVS
;
A
#
# COMPACT_ATOMS: atom_id res chain seq x y z
N LYS A 1 -33.36 24.24 0.15
CA LYS A 1 -33.13 22.84 0.58
C LYS A 1 -32.36 22.91 1.90
N ILE A 2 -32.85 22.28 2.97
CA ILE A 2 -32.12 22.23 4.26
C ILE A 2 -31.20 21.02 4.21
N GLU A 3 -29.92 21.24 3.97
CA GLU A 3 -28.90 20.21 3.83
C GLU A 3 -28.29 19.87 5.20
N GLY A 4 -28.18 18.58 5.51
CA GLY A 4 -27.39 18.05 6.61
C GLY A 4 -26.13 17.36 6.09
N SER A 5 -24.98 17.71 6.64
CA SER A 5 -23.71 17.01 6.40
C SER A 5 -23.39 16.06 7.54
N VAL A 6 -22.98 14.83 7.23
CA VAL A 6 -22.61 13.84 8.26
C VAL A 6 -21.45 14.35 9.12
N ARG A 7 -20.38 14.90 8.53
CA ARG A 7 -19.23 15.43 9.28
C ARG A 7 -19.65 16.49 10.27
N ASP A 8 -20.39 17.50 9.80
CA ASP A 8 -20.85 18.60 10.63
C ASP A 8 -21.81 18.11 11.73
N SER A 9 -22.65 17.12 11.42
CA SER A 9 -23.57 16.49 12.38
C SER A 9 -22.82 15.71 13.46
N VAL A 10 -21.77 14.96 13.11
CA VAL A 10 -20.94 14.24 14.09
C VAL A 10 -20.22 15.22 15.02
N TYR A 11 -19.64 16.30 14.50
CA TYR A 11 -19.02 17.32 15.36
C TYR A 11 -20.03 18.08 16.22
N SER A 12 -21.22 18.35 15.69
CA SER A 12 -22.31 18.95 16.47
C SER A 12 -22.73 18.02 17.61
N ALA A 13 -22.89 16.72 17.35
CA ALA A 13 -23.15 15.72 18.36
C ALA A 13 -22.00 15.64 19.39
N ALA A 14 -20.74 15.75 18.95
CA ALA A 14 -19.57 15.75 19.83
C ALA A 14 -19.53 16.98 20.77
N ALA A 15 -19.91 18.17 20.29
CA ALA A 15 -19.98 19.36 21.12
C ALA A 15 -21.11 19.26 22.16
N VAL A 16 -22.30 18.79 21.76
CA VAL A 16 -23.43 18.55 22.68
C VAL A 16 -23.09 17.45 23.69
N TRP A 17 -22.43 16.38 23.26
CA TRP A 17 -21.93 15.32 24.13
C TRP A 17 -20.87 15.83 25.11
N SER A 18 -20.00 16.74 24.68
CA SER A 18 -19.02 17.38 25.57
C SER A 18 -19.69 18.24 26.65
N LEU A 19 -20.77 18.94 26.30
CA LEU A 19 -21.61 19.63 27.29
C LEU A 19 -22.29 18.64 28.24
N TYR A 20 -22.83 17.53 27.73
CA TYR A 20 -23.38 16.45 28.57
C TYR A 20 -22.36 15.96 29.60
N GLN A 21 -21.12 15.71 29.20
CA GLN A 21 -20.05 15.27 30.10
C GLN A 21 -19.71 16.35 31.13
N ALA A 22 -19.68 17.62 30.72
CA ALA A 22 -19.45 18.74 31.63
C ALA A 22 -20.59 18.91 32.66
N TYR A 23 -21.86 18.80 32.24
CA TYR A 23 -23.02 18.87 33.14
C TYR A 23 -23.12 17.66 34.06
N ARG A 24 -22.73 16.47 33.61
CA ARG A 24 -22.70 15.25 34.45
C ARG A 24 -21.74 15.38 35.64
N ARG A 25 -20.76 16.27 35.56
CA ARG A 25 -19.86 16.64 36.67
C ARG A 25 -20.50 17.56 37.70
N ILE A 26 -21.60 18.22 37.35
CA ILE A 26 -22.32 19.14 38.22
C ILE A 26 -23.43 18.33 38.91
N ASP A 27 -23.43 18.29 40.25
CA ASP A 27 -24.35 17.43 41.02
C ASP A 27 -25.85 17.80 40.87
N ASP A 28 -26.17 19.07 40.66
CA ASP A 28 -27.55 19.55 40.40
C ASP A 28 -27.61 20.27 39.05
N ASP A 29 -27.91 19.52 38.00
CA ASP A 29 -27.98 20.00 36.63
C ASP A 29 -29.42 20.25 36.13
N LEU A 30 -30.42 20.10 37.01
CA LEU A 30 -31.85 20.18 36.69
C LEU A 30 -32.28 19.26 35.52
N GLY A 31 -31.58 18.15 35.29
CA GLY A 31 -31.86 17.21 34.20
C GLY A 31 -31.26 17.59 32.83
N LYS A 32 -30.46 18.67 32.76
CA LYS A 32 -29.83 19.11 31.51
C LYS A 32 -28.88 18.08 30.91
N SER A 33 -28.14 17.32 31.73
CA SER A 33 -27.26 16.26 31.21
C SER A 33 -28.07 15.24 30.42
N TYR A 34 -29.21 14.78 30.96
CA TYR A 34 -30.06 13.82 30.27
C TYR A 34 -30.56 14.36 28.93
N GLU A 35 -31.03 15.61 28.90
CA GLU A 35 -31.49 16.26 27.66
C GLU A 35 -30.37 16.34 26.61
N LEU A 36 -29.19 16.85 26.98
CA LEU A 36 -28.03 16.96 26.10
C LEU A 36 -27.55 15.59 25.60
N GLY A 37 -27.49 14.60 26.49
CA GLY A 37 -27.13 13.22 26.15
C GLY A 37 -28.09 12.64 25.12
N GLN A 38 -29.41 12.80 25.32
CA GLN A 38 -30.42 12.35 24.36
C GLN A 38 -30.36 13.11 23.03
N CYS A 39 -30.03 14.40 23.03
CA CYS A 39 -29.79 15.17 21.81
C CYS A 39 -28.62 14.63 20.99
N ALA A 40 -27.49 14.30 21.64
CA ALA A 40 -26.35 13.68 20.97
C ALA A 40 -26.71 12.30 20.40
N VAL A 41 -27.44 11.47 21.18
CA VAL A 41 -27.93 10.14 20.73
C VAL A 41 -28.83 10.28 19.50
N LYS A 42 -29.82 11.18 19.52
CA LYS A 42 -30.73 11.41 18.39
C LYS A 42 -29.98 11.83 17.12
N CYS A 43 -28.98 12.70 17.24
CA CYS A 43 -28.17 13.12 16.10
C CYS A 43 -27.38 11.94 15.48
N MET A 44 -26.68 11.17 16.32
CA MET A 44 -25.91 9.99 15.86
C MET A 44 -26.81 8.90 15.27
N ARG A 45 -28.02 8.73 15.81
CA ARG A 45 -29.03 7.80 15.28
C ARG A 45 -29.64 8.28 13.96
N GLY A 46 -29.87 9.59 13.79
CA GLY A 46 -30.34 10.15 12.52
C GLY A 46 -29.38 9.85 11.38
N ILE A 47 -28.06 9.94 11.62
CA ILE A 47 -27.03 9.54 10.65
C ILE A 47 -27.14 8.04 10.34
N LEU A 48 -27.23 7.20 11.38
CA LEU A 48 -27.35 5.75 11.23
C LEU A 48 -28.55 5.35 10.39
N GLU A 49 -29.71 5.96 10.65
CA GLU A 49 -30.95 5.71 9.91
C GLU A 49 -30.80 6.07 8.42
N CYS A 50 -30.17 7.21 8.11
CA CYS A 50 -29.88 7.60 6.73
C CYS A 50 -28.95 6.60 6.00
N TRP A 51 -28.01 6.00 6.72
CA TRP A 51 -27.08 5.01 6.16
C TRP A 51 -27.67 3.60 6.07
N ILE A 52 -28.51 3.18 7.01
CA ILE A 52 -29.19 1.87 6.94
C ILE A 52 -30.09 1.80 5.71
N LYS A 53 -30.75 2.91 5.33
CA LYS A 53 -31.49 3.02 4.06
C LYS A 53 -30.63 2.75 2.82
N GLN A 54 -29.31 2.85 2.94
CA GLN A 54 -28.31 2.62 1.88
C GLN A 54 -27.52 1.32 2.05
N ALA A 55 -28.02 0.35 2.83
CA ALA A 55 -27.31 -0.92 3.05
C ALA A 55 -26.87 -1.64 1.77
N THR A 56 -27.66 -1.55 0.70
CA THR A 56 -27.32 -2.12 -0.62
C THR A 56 -26.04 -1.53 -1.22
N ARG A 57 -25.76 -0.23 -0.99
CA ARG A 57 -24.50 0.42 -1.41
C ARG A 57 -23.32 -0.14 -0.63
N VAL A 58 -23.47 -0.31 0.69
CA VAL A 58 -22.43 -0.91 1.54
C VAL A 58 -22.07 -2.31 1.05
N GLU A 59 -23.08 -3.12 0.71
CA GLU A 59 -22.88 -4.46 0.14
C GLU A 59 -22.10 -4.42 -1.18
N GLN A 60 -22.49 -3.56 -2.12
CA GLN A 60 -21.78 -3.39 -3.40
C GLN A 60 -20.35 -2.86 -3.22
N PHE A 61 -20.12 -1.99 -2.24
CA PHE A 61 -18.81 -1.41 -1.98
C PHE A 61 -17.78 -2.44 -1.50
N LYS A 62 -18.22 -3.52 -0.85
CA LYS A 62 -17.33 -4.60 -0.37
C LYS A 62 -16.57 -5.29 -1.50
N SER A 63 -17.20 -5.43 -2.66
CA SER A 63 -16.62 -6.03 -3.86
C SER A 63 -15.93 -4.96 -4.71
N ASN A 64 -16.58 -3.82 -4.94
CA ASN A 64 -16.06 -2.74 -5.77
C ASN A 64 -16.00 -1.41 -5.01
N GLN A 65 -14.80 -1.03 -4.55
CA GLN A 65 -14.56 0.19 -3.77
C GLN A 65 -14.50 1.42 -4.68
N CYS A 66 -15.63 1.82 -5.26
CA CYS A 66 -15.73 2.97 -6.18
C CYS A 66 -16.78 4.00 -5.72
N GLU A 67 -16.75 5.17 -6.35
CA GLU A 67 -17.65 6.29 -6.02
C GLU A 67 -19.13 5.98 -6.22
N ALA A 68 -19.48 5.16 -7.22
CA ALA A 68 -20.87 4.79 -7.52
C ALA A 68 -21.52 3.96 -6.41
N HIS A 69 -20.72 3.25 -5.60
CA HIS A 69 -21.20 2.43 -4.49
C HIS A 69 -20.91 3.07 -3.13
N ALA A 70 -20.44 4.32 -3.10
CA ALA A 70 -20.09 4.99 -1.87
C ALA A 70 -21.32 5.37 -1.03
N LEU A 71 -21.18 5.41 0.30
CA LEU A 71 -22.23 5.93 1.17
C LEU A 71 -22.38 7.43 0.97
N HIS A 72 -23.62 7.90 0.88
CA HIS A 72 -23.89 9.33 0.83
C HIS A 72 -23.54 9.99 2.16
N CYS A 73 -22.96 11.19 2.08
CA CYS A 73 -22.54 11.98 3.24
C CYS A 73 -23.36 13.28 3.42
N LYS A 74 -24.35 13.51 2.55
CA LYS A 74 -25.23 14.69 2.53
C LYS A 74 -26.69 14.24 2.41
N PHE A 75 -27.52 14.73 3.32
CA PHE A 75 -28.92 14.30 3.46
C PHE A 75 -29.87 15.46 3.65
N HIS A 76 -31.14 15.22 3.33
CA HIS A 76 -32.21 16.15 3.67
C HIS A 76 -32.49 16.10 5.15
N LEU A 77 -32.26 17.21 5.86
CA LEU A 77 -32.26 17.25 7.33
C LEU A 77 -33.58 16.76 7.96
N GLN A 78 -34.71 16.96 7.28
CA GLN A 78 -36.03 16.58 7.80
C GLN A 78 -36.47 15.17 7.40
N THR A 79 -36.05 14.66 6.25
CA THR A 79 -36.56 13.38 5.69
C THR A 79 -35.53 12.26 5.74
N GLY A 80 -34.24 12.59 5.87
CA GLY A 80 -33.13 11.65 5.77
C GLY A 80 -32.92 11.09 4.36
N GLU A 81 -33.61 11.64 3.35
CA GLU A 81 -33.46 11.22 1.96
C GLU A 81 -32.22 11.84 1.31
N HIS A 82 -31.73 11.20 0.24
CA HIS A 82 -30.61 11.70 -0.54
C HIS A 82 -30.98 13.01 -1.25
N ILE A 83 -30.09 14.02 -1.18
CA ILE A 83 -30.28 15.32 -1.84
C ILE A 83 -29.60 15.36 -3.21
N TYR A 84 -28.41 14.78 -3.28
CA TYR A 84 -27.52 14.85 -4.44
C TYR A 84 -27.39 13.47 -5.06
N ASN A 85 -27.32 13.45 -6.38
CA ASN A 85 -26.93 12.24 -7.11
C ASN A 85 -25.41 12.06 -7.11
N ASP A 86 -24.92 10.86 -7.42
CA ASP A 86 -23.46 10.57 -7.43
C ASP A 86 -22.68 11.48 -8.40
N ASN A 87 -23.31 11.92 -9.49
CA ASN A 87 -22.70 12.86 -10.44
C ASN A 87 -22.63 14.30 -9.92
N GLU A 88 -23.55 14.68 -9.02
CA GLU A 88 -23.66 16.04 -8.49
C GLU A 88 -22.75 16.28 -7.30
N TYR A 89 -22.42 15.22 -6.55
CA TYR A 89 -21.64 15.34 -5.33
C TYR A 89 -20.73 14.14 -5.09
N HIS A 90 -19.52 14.42 -4.60
CA HIS A 90 -18.48 13.43 -4.35
C HIS A 90 -18.66 12.76 -2.98
N HIS A 91 -19.49 11.71 -2.94
CA HIS A 91 -19.87 11.04 -1.69
C HIS A 91 -18.80 10.12 -1.08
N LEU A 92 -17.81 9.66 -1.87
CA LEU A 92 -16.77 8.76 -1.38
C LEU A 92 -15.81 9.48 -0.43
N GLN A 93 -16.10 9.39 0.87
CA GLN A 93 -15.35 10.01 1.97
C GLN A 93 -15.15 8.99 3.10
N ILE A 94 -14.01 8.31 3.12
CA ILE A 94 -13.73 7.26 4.10
C ILE A 94 -13.51 7.83 5.50
N ASP A 95 -12.95 9.03 5.56
CA ASP A 95 -12.69 9.75 6.81
C ASP A 95 -13.98 10.06 7.58
N VAL A 96 -15.10 10.35 6.89
CA VAL A 96 -16.40 10.64 7.51
C VAL A 96 -16.98 9.40 8.19
N VAL A 97 -16.97 8.25 7.50
CA VAL A 97 -17.43 6.97 8.09
C VAL A 97 -16.56 6.61 9.29
N SER A 98 -15.25 6.80 9.17
CA SER A 98 -14.29 6.54 10.24
C SER A 98 -14.50 7.46 11.46
N LEU A 99 -14.77 8.75 11.23
CA LEU A 99 -15.08 9.73 12.26
C LEU A 99 -16.34 9.33 13.05
N TYR A 100 -17.39 8.88 12.35
CA TYR A 100 -18.60 8.37 12.98
C TYR A 100 -18.29 7.18 13.90
N LEU A 101 -17.51 6.20 13.45
CA LEU A 101 -17.14 5.03 14.26
C LEU A 101 -16.31 5.42 15.50
N ILE A 102 -15.40 6.39 15.38
CA ILE A 102 -14.61 6.89 16.53
C ILE A 102 -15.54 7.48 17.60
N PHE A 103 -16.43 8.40 17.21
CA PHE A 103 -17.34 9.04 18.15
C PHE A 103 -18.43 8.10 18.68
N LEU A 104 -18.89 7.14 17.86
CA LEU A 104 -19.79 6.07 18.32
C LEU A 104 -19.19 5.31 19.50
N VAL A 105 -17.93 4.88 19.38
CA VAL A 105 -17.24 4.16 20.46
C VAL A 105 -17.02 5.06 21.69
N GLN A 106 -16.60 6.31 21.50
CA GLN A 106 -16.38 7.25 22.61
C GLN A 106 -17.68 7.54 23.37
N MET A 107 -18.78 7.79 22.67
CA MET A 107 -20.09 8.07 23.28
C MET A 107 -20.66 6.83 23.99
N ILE A 108 -20.59 5.64 23.38
CA ILE A 108 -21.01 4.39 24.04
C ILE A 108 -20.16 4.12 25.29
N SER A 109 -18.84 4.33 25.20
CA SER A 109 -17.94 4.17 26.35
C SER A 109 -18.20 5.18 27.48
N SER A 110 -18.84 6.32 27.18
CA SER A 110 -19.29 7.27 28.21
C SER A 110 -20.61 6.89 28.89
N GLY A 111 -21.29 5.85 28.40
CA GLY A 111 -22.56 5.34 28.91
C GLY A 111 -23.79 5.69 28.07
N LEU A 112 -23.65 6.34 26.92
CA LEU A 112 -24.77 6.61 26.03
C LEU A 112 -25.17 5.35 25.23
N GLN A 113 -26.47 5.12 25.09
CA GLN A 113 -27.01 4.03 24.27
C GLN A 113 -27.39 4.58 22.90
N ILE A 114 -26.64 4.19 21.86
CA ILE A 114 -26.87 4.67 20.48
C ILE A 114 -27.43 3.55 19.60
N ILE A 115 -26.99 2.31 19.79
CA ILE A 115 -27.39 1.12 19.02
C ILE A 115 -28.41 0.32 19.84
N TYR A 116 -29.51 -0.10 19.22
CA TYR A 116 -30.66 -0.72 19.88
C TYR A 116 -31.01 -2.12 19.35
N THR A 117 -30.64 -2.46 18.12
CA THR A 117 -31.04 -3.73 17.50
C THR A 117 -29.84 -4.52 16.96
N GLN A 118 -30.03 -5.83 16.80
CA GLN A 118 -29.03 -6.70 16.16
C GLN A 118 -28.83 -6.36 14.68
N ASP A 119 -29.87 -5.87 14.00
CA ASP A 119 -29.79 -5.41 12.62
C ASP A 119 -28.84 -4.20 12.50
N GLU A 120 -28.92 -3.26 13.45
CA GLU A 120 -27.99 -2.12 13.55
C GLU A 120 -26.56 -2.58 13.88
N VAL A 121 -26.38 -3.58 14.76
CA VAL A 121 -25.04 -4.17 15.04
C VAL A 121 -24.42 -4.75 13.77
N ALA A 122 -25.19 -5.56 13.02
CA ALA A 122 -24.72 -6.13 11.76
C ALA A 122 -24.37 -5.02 10.77
N PHE A 123 -25.17 -3.96 10.67
CA PHE A 123 -24.85 -2.81 9.82
C PHE A 123 -23.52 -2.15 10.20
N ILE A 124 -23.28 -1.88 11.49
CA ILE A 124 -21.99 -1.31 11.96
C ILE A 124 -20.81 -2.25 11.66
N GLN A 125 -20.98 -3.56 11.82
CA GLN A 125 -19.96 -4.54 11.42
C GLN A 125 -19.64 -4.46 9.92
N ASN A 126 -20.63 -4.15 9.08
CA ASN A 126 -20.42 -3.93 7.65
C ASN A 126 -19.75 -2.59 7.32
N LEU A 127 -19.97 -1.54 8.14
CA LEU A 127 -19.19 -0.30 8.05
C LEU A 127 -17.70 -0.51 8.38
N VAL A 128 -17.37 -1.48 9.24
CA VAL A 128 -15.97 -1.88 9.45
C VAL A 128 -15.35 -2.38 8.14
N TYR A 129 -16.05 -3.26 7.41
CA TYR A 129 -15.57 -3.76 6.11
C TYR A 129 -15.47 -2.68 5.03
N TYR A 130 -16.27 -1.62 5.15
CA TYR A 130 -16.23 -0.42 4.31
C TYR A 130 -14.91 0.36 4.49
N VAL A 131 -14.48 0.58 5.75
CA VAL A 131 -13.25 1.36 6.06
C VAL A 131 -11.97 0.50 6.11
N GLU A 132 -12.09 -0.82 6.26
CA GLU A 132 -10.98 -1.77 6.40
C GLU A 132 -9.92 -1.64 5.28
N ARG A 133 -10.33 -1.29 4.06
CA ARG A 133 -9.46 -1.19 2.88
C ARG A 133 -9.02 0.24 2.53
N ALA A 134 -9.13 1.19 3.45
CA ALA A 134 -8.76 2.60 3.21
C ALA A 134 -7.36 2.78 2.59
N TYR A 135 -6.37 1.97 3.00
CA TYR A 135 -5.00 1.98 2.48
C TYR A 135 -4.86 1.79 0.94
N ARG A 136 -5.92 1.31 0.27
CA ARG A 136 -5.96 1.04 -1.17
C ARG A 136 -7.19 1.62 -1.87
N THR A 137 -7.98 2.43 -1.19
CA THR A 137 -9.20 3.02 -1.77
C THR A 137 -9.00 4.52 -1.92
N PRO A 138 -8.74 5.02 -3.14
CA PRO A 138 -8.74 6.44 -3.43
C PRO A 138 -10.11 7.05 -3.10
N ASP A 139 -10.14 8.17 -2.41
CA ASP A 139 -11.36 8.89 -2.05
C ASP A 139 -11.23 10.39 -2.37
N TYR A 140 -12.26 11.17 -2.06
CA TYR A 140 -12.26 12.62 -2.30
C TYR A 140 -11.64 13.43 -1.16
N GLY A 141 -11.16 12.75 -0.11
CA GLY A 141 -10.56 13.33 1.07
C GLY A 141 -11.51 14.20 1.89
N MET A 142 -10.96 14.78 2.95
CA MET A 142 -11.69 15.64 3.89
C MET A 142 -12.32 16.88 3.23
N TRP A 143 -11.74 17.33 2.11
CA TRP A 143 -12.14 18.53 1.38
C TRP A 143 -13.04 18.26 0.17
N GLU A 144 -13.47 17.02 -0.03
CA GLU A 144 -14.51 16.64 -1.01
C GLU A 144 -14.13 16.94 -2.47
N ARG A 145 -12.81 16.95 -2.76
CA ARG A 145 -12.24 17.41 -4.04
C ARG A 145 -11.31 16.43 -4.73
N GLY A 146 -10.85 15.38 -4.03
CA GLY A 146 -9.92 14.43 -4.61
C GLY A 146 -8.56 15.10 -4.82
N THR A 147 -8.03 15.13 -6.04
CA THR A 147 -6.74 15.78 -6.32
C THR A 147 -6.71 17.28 -6.00
N LYS A 148 -5.52 17.86 -5.82
CA LYS A 148 -5.38 19.32 -5.67
C LYS A 148 -5.88 20.13 -6.87
N TYR A 149 -5.98 19.50 -8.04
CA TYR A 149 -6.45 20.15 -9.26
C TYR A 149 -7.96 20.24 -9.33
N ASN A 150 -8.69 19.56 -8.42
CA ASN A 150 -10.14 19.53 -8.41
C ASN A 150 -10.67 19.20 -9.82
N ASP A 151 -10.24 18.05 -10.35
CA ASP A 151 -10.54 17.54 -11.69
C ASP A 151 -11.52 16.35 -11.66
N GLY A 152 -12.18 16.12 -10.52
CA GLY A 152 -13.12 15.02 -10.30
C GLY A 152 -12.45 13.66 -10.10
N LYS A 153 -11.14 13.59 -9.87
CA LYS A 153 -10.44 12.32 -9.62
C LYS A 153 -10.14 12.10 -8.14
N PRO A 154 -10.46 10.93 -7.57
CA PRO A 154 -10.07 10.59 -6.21
C PRO A 154 -8.58 10.23 -6.13
N GLU A 155 -8.00 10.35 -4.93
CA GLU A 155 -6.62 9.95 -4.65
C GLU A 155 -6.50 9.35 -3.24
N ILE A 156 -5.36 8.72 -2.94
CA ILE A 156 -5.11 8.16 -1.60
C ILE A 156 -4.68 9.30 -0.66
N HIS A 157 -5.50 9.55 0.37
CA HIS A 157 -5.31 10.58 1.39
C HIS A 157 -4.80 9.99 2.70
N ALA A 158 -3.68 10.52 3.22
CA ALA A 158 -3.15 10.14 4.51
C ALA A 158 -4.15 10.45 5.63
N SER A 159 -4.91 11.55 5.55
CA SER A 159 -5.94 11.86 6.55
C SER A 159 -7.05 10.80 6.61
N SER A 160 -7.50 10.31 5.45
CA SER A 160 -8.54 9.27 5.39
C SER A 160 -8.05 7.92 5.92
N ILE A 161 -6.82 7.52 5.58
CA ILE A 161 -6.23 6.27 6.08
C ILE A 161 -5.98 6.35 7.58
N GLY A 162 -5.48 7.49 8.08
CA GLY A 162 -5.23 7.71 9.50
C GLY A 162 -6.52 7.65 10.33
N MET A 163 -7.61 8.26 9.83
CA MET A 163 -8.94 8.14 10.43
C MET A 163 -9.46 6.70 10.43
N ALA A 164 -9.35 5.99 9.31
CA ALA A 164 -9.79 4.60 9.21
C ALA A 164 -9.01 3.71 10.17
N LYS A 165 -7.67 3.84 10.22
CA LYS A 165 -6.83 3.13 11.17
C LYS A 165 -7.29 3.39 12.60
N ALA A 166 -7.54 4.64 12.96
CA ALA A 166 -7.99 5.04 14.27
C ALA A 166 -9.37 4.47 14.65
N ALA A 167 -10.30 4.44 13.70
CA ALA A 167 -11.63 3.86 13.85
C ALA A 167 -11.56 2.34 14.08
N LEU A 168 -10.79 1.63 13.25
CA LEU A 168 -10.55 0.19 13.37
C LEU A 168 -9.93 -0.16 14.72
N GLU A 169 -8.98 0.64 15.20
CA GLU A 169 -8.37 0.46 16.52
C GLU A 169 -9.36 0.70 17.67
N ALA A 170 -10.26 1.67 17.52
CA ALA A 170 -11.24 2.03 18.55
C ALA A 170 -12.38 1.00 18.66
N ILE A 171 -12.90 0.53 17.53
CA ILE A 171 -14.11 -0.30 17.49
C ILE A 171 -13.86 -1.79 17.74
N ASN A 172 -12.63 -2.28 17.54
CA ASN A 172 -12.30 -3.68 17.76
C ASN A 172 -12.56 -4.10 19.22
N GLY A 173 -13.37 -5.14 19.41
CA GLY A 173 -13.77 -5.63 20.74
C GLY A 173 -14.73 -4.68 21.48
N CYS A 174 -15.29 -3.67 20.80
CA CYS A 174 -16.31 -2.79 21.37
C CYS A 174 -17.66 -3.50 21.38
N ASN A 175 -18.34 -3.51 22.53
CA ASN A 175 -19.72 -3.94 22.64
C ASN A 175 -20.66 -2.76 22.38
N LEU A 176 -21.45 -2.83 21.31
CA LEU A 176 -22.30 -1.72 20.88
C LEU A 176 -23.49 -1.44 21.81
N PHE A 177 -23.85 -2.39 22.68
CA PHE A 177 -24.85 -2.18 23.74
C PHE A 177 -24.24 -1.68 25.07
N GLY A 178 -22.94 -1.35 25.07
CA GLY A 178 -22.20 -0.90 26.24
C GLY A 178 -21.74 -2.04 27.14
N GLU A 179 -21.34 -1.73 28.38
CA GLU A 179 -20.72 -2.68 29.31
C GLU A 179 -21.63 -3.87 29.70
N LYS A 180 -22.95 -3.69 29.62
CA LYS A 180 -23.95 -4.72 29.93
C LYS A 180 -24.44 -5.47 28.67
N GLY A 181 -23.83 -5.22 27.52
CA GLY A 181 -24.19 -5.86 26.27
C GLY A 181 -23.85 -7.35 26.22
N ALA A 182 -24.52 -8.06 25.33
CA ALA A 182 -24.27 -9.48 25.09
C ALA A 182 -23.03 -9.72 24.20
N SER A 183 -22.53 -10.95 24.13
CA SER A 183 -21.33 -11.29 23.36
C SER A 183 -21.50 -11.10 21.85
N TRP A 184 -22.71 -11.30 21.32
CA TRP A 184 -23.02 -11.15 19.89
C TRP A 184 -23.12 -9.69 19.41
N SER A 185 -23.11 -8.70 20.31
CA SER A 185 -23.05 -7.27 19.97
C SER A 185 -21.64 -6.69 19.93
N VAL A 186 -20.62 -7.55 19.95
CA VAL A 186 -19.21 -7.21 19.86
C VAL A 186 -18.78 -7.09 18.40
N ILE A 187 -18.06 -6.02 18.08
CA ILE A 187 -17.52 -5.77 16.74
C ILE A 187 -16.10 -6.30 16.62
N TYR A 188 -15.81 -6.96 15.50
CA TYR A 188 -14.50 -7.53 15.20
C TYR A 188 -13.83 -6.83 14.02
N VAL A 189 -12.51 -6.71 14.10
CA VAL A 189 -11.67 -6.09 13.07
C VAL A 189 -10.58 -7.07 12.63
N ASP A 190 -10.33 -7.09 11.33
CA ASP A 190 -9.16 -7.76 10.75
C ASP A 190 -7.87 -6.99 11.14
N ILE A 191 -7.04 -7.62 11.95
CA ILE A 191 -5.83 -7.03 12.50
C ILE A 191 -4.76 -6.81 11.42
N ASP A 192 -4.71 -7.68 10.40
CA ASP A 192 -3.80 -7.52 9.27
C ASP A 192 -4.21 -6.31 8.44
N ALA A 193 -5.51 -6.08 8.24
CA ALA A 193 -5.99 -4.88 7.56
C ALA A 193 -5.71 -3.60 8.37
N HIS A 194 -5.91 -3.61 9.68
CA HIS A 194 -5.48 -2.50 10.54
C HIS A 194 -3.96 -2.23 10.40
N ASN A 195 -3.13 -3.27 10.40
CA ASN A 195 -1.68 -3.12 10.26
C ASN A 195 -1.27 -2.57 8.88
N ARG A 196 -1.98 -2.96 7.80
CA ARG A 196 -1.78 -2.38 6.46
C ARG A 196 -2.10 -0.89 6.46
N ASN A 197 -3.27 -0.49 6.98
CA ASN A 197 -3.63 0.94 7.11
C ASN A 197 -2.58 1.73 7.89
N ARG A 198 -2.12 1.20 9.03
CA ARG A 198 -1.05 1.82 9.82
C ARG A 198 0.25 1.98 9.01
N SER A 199 0.75 0.90 8.43
CA SER A 199 2.04 0.88 7.72
C SER A 199 2.05 1.82 6.52
N ILE A 200 0.92 1.88 5.80
CA ILE A 200 0.73 2.81 4.68
C ILE A 200 0.64 4.26 5.19
N PHE A 201 -0.17 4.53 6.21
CA PHE A 201 -0.31 5.86 6.79
C PHE A 201 1.04 6.43 7.26
N GLU A 202 1.78 5.70 8.08
CA GLU A 202 3.09 6.10 8.59
C GLU A 202 4.13 6.25 7.46
N THR A 203 3.95 5.54 6.35
CA THR A 203 4.80 5.68 5.16
C THR A 203 4.51 6.95 4.36
N ILE A 204 3.26 7.38 4.26
CA ILE A 204 2.88 8.56 3.47
C ILE A 204 3.32 9.84 4.19
N LEU A 205 3.25 9.88 5.52
CA LEU A 205 3.66 11.03 6.31
C LEU A 205 5.13 11.44 6.05
N PRO A 206 5.46 12.75 6.04
CA PRO A 206 4.60 13.89 6.40
C PRO A 206 3.73 14.42 5.25
N ARG A 207 3.66 13.70 4.11
CA ARG A 207 2.85 14.11 2.95
C ARG A 207 1.37 13.77 3.18
N GLU A 208 0.46 14.48 2.50
CA GLU A 208 -0.97 14.14 2.51
C GLU A 208 -1.33 13.16 1.39
N SER A 209 -0.98 13.45 0.14
CA SER A 209 -1.35 12.62 -1.01
C SER A 209 -0.33 12.73 -2.16
N SER A 210 -0.57 12.08 -3.29
CA SER A 210 0.30 12.17 -4.47
C SER A 210 0.37 13.60 -5.03
N SER A 211 -0.74 14.34 -5.00
CA SER A 211 -0.81 15.71 -5.49
C SER A 211 -0.62 16.77 -4.39
N LYS A 212 -0.92 16.47 -3.12
CA LYS A 212 -0.78 17.40 -1.99
C LYS A 212 0.44 17.07 -1.14
N THR A 213 1.47 17.93 -1.22
CA THR A 213 2.69 17.78 -0.41
C THR A 213 2.42 17.90 1.08
N ILE A 214 1.46 18.74 1.49
CA ILE A 214 1.06 18.94 2.89
C ILE A 214 -0.38 19.45 2.97
N ASP A 215 -1.09 19.10 4.05
CA ASP A 215 -2.48 19.49 4.28
C ASP A 215 -2.76 19.64 5.79
N SER A 216 -3.62 20.60 6.14
CA SER A 216 -4.11 20.81 7.50
C SER A 216 -5.06 19.70 7.99
N SER A 217 -5.58 18.86 7.09
CA SER A 217 -6.33 17.63 7.42
C SER A 217 -5.55 16.62 8.27
N LEU A 218 -4.23 16.70 8.25
CA LEU A 218 -3.36 15.89 9.08
C LEU A 218 -3.43 16.27 10.56
N ILE A 219 -3.86 17.49 10.91
CA ILE A 219 -4.01 17.94 12.32
C ILE A 219 -5.04 17.09 13.09
N PRO A 220 -6.33 17.02 12.67
CA PRO A 220 -7.30 16.17 13.36
C PRO A 220 -6.97 14.67 13.27
N THR A 221 -6.11 14.28 12.32
CA THR A 221 -5.63 12.90 12.15
C THR A 221 -4.57 12.50 13.17
N LEU A 222 -3.59 13.38 13.41
CA LEU A 222 -2.49 13.16 14.34
C LEU A 222 -2.81 13.60 15.78
N SER A 223 -3.81 14.47 15.95
CA SER A 223 -4.30 14.93 17.25
C SER A 223 -5.76 14.50 17.47
N PHE A 224 -6.48 15.18 18.35
CA PHE A 224 -7.92 14.92 18.57
C PHE A 224 -8.73 15.16 17.28
N PRO A 225 -9.65 14.25 16.91
CA PRO A 225 -10.08 13.07 17.69
C PRO A 225 -9.28 11.80 17.41
N ALA A 226 -8.38 11.78 16.42
CA ALA A 226 -7.99 10.55 15.77
C ALA A 226 -6.60 9.98 16.06
N PHE A 227 -5.70 10.59 16.84
CA PHE A 227 -4.78 9.70 17.58
C PHE A 227 -3.88 8.78 16.72
N ALA A 228 -3.70 9.05 15.42
CA ALA A 228 -3.53 7.95 14.46
C ALA A 228 -2.14 7.32 14.51
N SER A 229 -1.12 8.13 14.83
CA SER A 229 0.24 7.68 15.09
C SER A 229 0.69 8.12 16.48
N HIS A 230 1.52 7.28 17.10
CA HIS A 230 2.19 7.54 18.38
C HIS A 230 3.72 7.61 18.20
N GLU A 231 4.21 7.67 16.95
CA GLU A 231 5.63 7.87 16.66
C GLU A 231 5.96 9.38 16.72
N GLU A 232 6.49 9.83 17.87
CA GLU A 232 6.70 11.25 18.19
C GLU A 232 7.49 11.99 17.12
N GLU A 233 8.59 11.42 16.61
CA GLU A 233 9.42 12.05 15.57
C GLU A 233 8.62 12.32 14.28
N LEU A 234 7.79 11.37 13.85
CA LEU A 234 6.97 11.50 12.65
C LEU A 234 5.85 12.52 12.85
N VAL A 235 5.21 12.50 14.02
CA VAL A 235 4.14 13.43 14.40
C VAL A 235 4.67 14.86 14.45
N ASP A 236 5.79 15.07 15.14
CA ASP A 236 6.37 16.40 15.31
C ASP A 236 6.94 16.94 14.01
N LYS A 237 7.57 16.09 13.17
CA LYS A 237 8.00 16.48 11.82
C LYS A 237 6.83 16.93 10.95
N THR A 238 5.74 16.18 10.94
CA THR A 238 4.54 16.52 10.17
C THR A 238 3.93 17.83 10.68
N ARG A 239 3.76 17.96 12.00
CA ARG A 239 3.22 19.18 12.62
C ARG A 239 4.08 20.41 12.31
N SER A 240 5.40 20.27 12.38
CA SER A 240 6.33 21.37 12.11
C SER A 240 6.22 21.83 10.66
N ASN A 241 6.09 20.91 9.71
CA ASN A 241 5.86 21.26 8.31
C ASN A 241 4.53 22.02 8.12
N ILE A 242 3.46 21.59 8.80
CA ILE A 242 2.14 22.24 8.70
C ILE A 242 2.23 23.67 9.26
N LEU A 243 2.86 23.83 10.42
CA LEU A 243 3.06 25.13 11.05
C LEU A 243 3.90 26.09 10.19
N LEU A 244 4.98 25.59 9.58
CA LEU A 244 5.87 26.42 8.76
C LEU A 244 5.24 26.84 7.43
N ARG A 245 4.39 25.99 6.83
CA ARG A 245 3.91 26.19 5.45
C ARG A 245 2.46 26.68 5.36
N LEU A 246 1.60 26.30 6.31
CA LEU A 246 0.15 26.53 6.23
C LEU A 246 -0.37 27.53 7.27
N LYS A 247 0.36 27.80 8.36
CA LYS A 247 -0.08 28.78 9.37
C LYS A 247 -0.08 30.19 8.77
N GLY A 248 -1.23 30.87 8.85
CA GLY A 248 -1.42 32.26 8.48
C GLY A 248 -1.78 33.13 9.69
N LYS A 249 -2.24 34.35 9.40
CA LYS A 249 -2.60 35.38 10.40
C LYS A 249 -3.99 35.17 11.02
N TYR A 250 -4.93 34.63 10.26
CA TYR A 250 -6.33 34.43 10.64
C TYR A 250 -6.75 32.95 10.66
N GLY A 251 -5.78 32.04 10.59
CA GLY A 251 -6.03 30.60 10.56
C GLY A 251 -4.95 29.86 9.80
N PHE A 252 -5.27 28.65 9.35
CA PHE A 252 -4.39 27.85 8.49
C PHE A 252 -4.97 27.76 7.08
N LYS A 253 -4.11 27.76 6.06
CA LYS A 253 -4.50 27.31 4.72
C LYS A 253 -4.84 25.82 4.77
N ARG A 254 -5.80 25.35 3.95
CA ARG A 254 -6.08 23.91 3.88
C ARG A 254 -4.88 23.16 3.31
N PHE A 255 -4.41 23.59 2.14
CA PHE A 255 -3.15 23.19 1.51
C PHE A 255 -2.67 24.32 0.58
N ASN A 256 -1.43 24.24 0.07
CA ASN A 256 -0.89 25.25 -0.86
C ASN A 256 -1.62 25.20 -2.22
N ARG A 257 -1.80 26.37 -2.86
CA ARG A 257 -2.52 26.50 -4.15
C ARG A 257 -3.98 26.03 -4.10
N ASP A 258 -4.59 26.11 -2.92
CA ASP A 258 -6.01 25.84 -2.76
C ASP A 258 -6.83 27.05 -3.24
N GLY A 259 -7.66 26.84 -4.26
CA GLY A 259 -8.52 27.87 -4.83
C GLY A 259 -9.89 28.00 -4.18
N TYR A 260 -10.25 27.13 -3.23
CA TYR A 260 -11.62 27.12 -2.71
C TYR A 260 -11.99 28.43 -2.04
N LYS A 261 -13.05 29.03 -2.58
CA LYS A 261 -13.60 30.32 -2.18
C LYS A 261 -12.56 31.45 -2.21
N CYS A 262 -11.49 31.31 -2.99
CA CYS A 262 -10.57 32.42 -3.27
C CYS A 262 -11.28 33.50 -4.10
N ALA A 263 -10.86 34.76 -3.98
CA ALA A 263 -11.55 35.89 -4.64
C ALA A 263 -11.54 35.81 -6.17
N ILE A 264 -10.60 35.05 -6.71
CA ILE A 264 -10.43 34.79 -8.15
C ILE A 264 -11.03 33.45 -8.61
N GLU A 265 -11.57 32.63 -7.69
CA GLU A 265 -12.22 31.36 -8.06
C GLU A 265 -13.53 31.65 -8.78
N ASP A 266 -13.74 30.99 -9.92
CA ASP A 266 -15.00 30.99 -10.65
C ASP A 266 -16.07 30.17 -9.88
N PRO A 267 -17.09 30.81 -9.27
CA PRO A 267 -18.03 30.12 -8.40
C PRO A 267 -19.02 29.24 -9.15
N ASP A 268 -19.21 29.47 -10.46
CA ASP A 268 -20.17 28.76 -11.29
C ASP A 268 -19.59 27.46 -11.88
N ARG A 269 -18.27 27.25 -11.70
CA ARG A 269 -17.56 26.12 -12.28
C ARG A 269 -17.02 25.19 -11.21
N ARG A 270 -17.41 23.91 -11.31
CA ARG A 270 -17.00 22.87 -10.36
C ARG A 270 -15.53 22.50 -10.46
N TYR A 271 -14.96 22.43 -11.66
CA TYR A 271 -13.61 21.91 -11.90
C TYR A 271 -12.65 22.98 -12.42
N TYR A 272 -11.40 22.92 -11.96
CA TYR A 272 -10.38 23.88 -12.40
C TYR A 272 -9.88 23.59 -13.81
N LYS A 273 -9.44 24.65 -14.50
CA LYS A 273 -8.77 24.56 -15.79
C LYS A 273 -7.31 24.14 -15.55
N PRO A 274 -6.68 23.45 -16.51
CA PRO A 274 -5.26 23.18 -16.45
C PRO A 274 -4.46 24.48 -16.23
N GLY A 275 -3.66 24.53 -15.15
CA GLY A 275 -2.81 25.68 -14.80
C GLY A 275 -3.42 26.70 -13.85
N GLU A 276 -4.74 26.69 -13.67
CA GLU A 276 -5.46 27.65 -12.82
C GLU A 276 -5.01 27.61 -11.35
N VAL A 277 -4.60 26.44 -10.86
CA VAL A 277 -4.11 26.28 -9.48
C VAL A 277 -2.94 27.19 -9.13
N LYS A 278 -2.12 27.59 -10.12
CA LYS A 278 -0.99 28.50 -9.90
C LYS A 278 -1.46 29.93 -9.59
N GLU A 279 -2.62 30.33 -10.10
CA GLU A 279 -3.18 31.66 -9.86
C GLU A 279 -3.63 31.83 -8.40
N PHE A 280 -3.98 30.72 -7.73
CA PHE A 280 -4.38 30.72 -6.31
C PHE A 280 -3.18 30.82 -5.35
N GLU A 281 -1.95 30.67 -5.83
CA GLU A 281 -0.76 30.74 -4.99
C GLU A 281 -0.64 32.10 -4.30
N GLY A 282 -0.59 32.09 -2.96
CA GLY A 282 -0.53 33.31 -2.15
C GLY A 282 -1.89 33.95 -1.87
N GLN A 283 -2.99 33.44 -2.43
CA GLN A 283 -4.35 33.97 -2.25
C GLN A 283 -5.27 33.00 -1.50
N GLU A 284 -4.71 31.91 -0.95
CA GLU A 284 -5.48 30.85 -0.33
C GLU A 284 -6.22 31.32 0.94
N CYS A 285 -7.46 30.88 1.10
CA CYS A 285 -8.26 31.20 2.29
C CYS A 285 -7.65 30.61 3.57
N GLN A 286 -7.77 31.35 4.68
CA GLN A 286 -7.28 30.94 6.01
C GLN A 286 -8.44 30.52 6.90
N TRP A 287 -8.30 29.37 7.57
CA TRP A 287 -9.38 28.72 8.32
C TRP A 287 -9.11 28.76 9.83
N PRO A 288 -9.91 29.51 10.63
CA PRO A 288 -9.73 29.67 12.07
C PRO A 288 -9.91 28.38 12.88
N ILE A 289 -10.68 27.41 12.37
CA ILE A 289 -10.95 26.12 13.05
C ILE A 289 -9.68 25.39 13.48
N PHE A 290 -8.58 25.55 12.73
CA PHE A 290 -7.31 24.92 13.08
C PHE A 290 -6.65 25.54 14.32
N TYR A 291 -6.96 26.79 14.68
CA TYR A 291 -6.59 27.31 16.00
C TYR A 291 -7.32 26.56 17.12
N CYS A 292 -8.59 26.19 16.95
CA CYS A 292 -9.31 25.34 17.91
C CYS A 292 -8.64 23.97 18.05
N TYR A 293 -8.27 23.33 16.94
CA TYR A 293 -7.55 22.05 16.99
C TYR A 293 -6.20 22.18 17.70
N MET A 294 -5.44 23.24 17.42
CA MET A 294 -4.16 23.48 18.11
C MET A 294 -4.33 23.78 19.59
N LEU A 295 -5.43 24.44 20.00
CA LEU A 295 -5.78 24.61 21.41
C LEU A 295 -6.06 23.27 22.08
N VAL A 296 -6.90 22.43 21.48
CA VAL A 296 -7.19 21.10 22.00
C VAL A 296 -5.90 20.26 22.09
N ASP A 297 -5.07 20.26 21.05
CA ASP A 297 -3.75 19.59 21.06
C ASP A 297 -2.85 20.09 22.20
N ALA A 298 -2.81 21.41 22.41
CA ALA A 298 -2.01 22.02 23.48
C ALA A 298 -2.50 21.63 24.87
N VAL A 299 -3.82 21.46 25.07
CA VAL A 299 -4.40 20.93 26.32
C VAL A 299 -3.99 19.46 26.53
N PHE A 300 -4.10 18.61 25.51
CA PHE A 300 -3.67 17.21 25.61
C PHE A 300 -2.17 17.07 25.92
N ARG A 301 -1.33 17.96 25.37
CA ARG A 301 0.12 17.99 25.63
C ARG A 301 0.52 18.78 26.89
N ASN A 302 -0.44 19.36 27.61
CA ASN A 302 -0.21 20.25 28.75
C ASN A 302 0.79 21.40 28.47
N ASN A 303 0.70 22.00 27.27
CA ASN A 303 1.59 23.09 26.84
C ASN A 303 0.92 24.46 27.04
N GLN A 304 1.20 25.10 28.17
CA GLN A 304 0.59 26.36 28.57
C GLN A 304 0.94 27.55 27.65
N SER A 305 2.16 27.60 27.08
CA SER A 305 2.53 28.69 26.17
C SER A 305 1.72 28.65 24.88
N ASN A 306 1.53 27.46 24.32
CA ASN A 306 0.72 27.28 23.11
C ASN A 306 -0.76 27.58 23.38
N ILE A 307 -1.29 27.20 24.55
CA ILE A 307 -2.67 27.54 24.94
C ILE A 307 -2.87 29.06 24.90
N LEU A 308 -1.99 29.83 25.54
CA LEU A 308 -2.10 31.29 25.55
C LEU A 308 -1.96 31.92 24.15
N GLU A 309 -1.02 31.42 23.34
CA GLU A 309 -0.82 31.90 21.97
C GLU A 309 -2.10 31.72 21.13
N TYR A 310 -2.62 30.50 21.03
CA TYR A 310 -3.77 30.22 20.19
C TYR A 310 -5.07 30.80 20.76
N GLN A 311 -5.17 31.00 22.07
CA GLN A 311 -6.29 31.70 22.69
C GLN A 311 -6.31 33.18 22.30
N ASN A 312 -5.15 33.82 22.20
CA ASN A 312 -5.07 35.21 21.71
C ASN A 312 -5.35 35.29 20.21
N LEU A 313 -4.85 34.35 19.42
CA LEU A 313 -5.11 34.30 17.97
C LEU A 313 -6.60 34.11 17.67
N ILE A 314 -7.27 33.17 18.35
CA ILE A 314 -8.69 32.92 18.10
C ILE A 314 -9.58 34.11 18.51
N LYS A 315 -9.27 34.80 19.61
CA LYS A 315 -10.00 36.01 20.03
C LYS A 315 -10.03 37.08 18.95
N ASN A 316 -8.94 37.22 18.19
CA ASN A 316 -8.84 38.18 17.09
C ASN A 316 -9.64 37.76 15.84
N CYS A 317 -10.11 36.51 15.78
CA CYS A 317 -10.87 35.94 14.67
C CYS A 317 -12.36 35.75 14.98
N LEU A 318 -12.82 35.96 16.21
CA LEU A 318 -14.23 35.76 16.55
C LEU A 318 -15.08 36.93 16.05
N CYS A 319 -16.27 36.59 15.55
CA CYS A 319 -17.35 37.56 15.34
C CYS A 319 -18.46 37.32 16.38
N HIS A 320 -19.46 38.19 16.39
CA HIS A 320 -20.61 38.08 17.29
C HIS A 320 -21.90 38.07 16.47
N ASP A 321 -22.83 37.18 16.84
CA ASP A 321 -24.16 37.10 16.25
C ASP A 321 -25.10 38.20 16.79
N ASN A 322 -26.39 38.12 16.46
CA ASN A 322 -27.40 39.08 16.90
C ASN A 322 -27.69 39.02 18.42
N ASN A 323 -27.40 37.88 19.06
CA ASN A 323 -27.53 37.71 20.51
C ASN A 323 -26.24 38.08 21.25
N ASN A 324 -25.23 38.58 20.53
CA ASN A 324 -23.90 38.89 21.03
C ASN A 324 -23.13 37.64 21.53
N ASP A 325 -23.44 36.47 20.97
CA ASP A 325 -22.71 35.23 21.21
C ASP A 325 -21.51 35.11 20.26
N PRO A 326 -20.36 34.59 20.73
CA PRO A 326 -19.16 34.44 19.91
C PRO A 326 -19.34 33.35 18.85
N VAL A 327 -19.18 33.73 17.58
CA VAL A 327 -19.25 32.85 16.42
C VAL A 327 -17.88 32.76 15.76
N LEU A 328 -17.46 31.52 15.47
CA LEU A 328 -16.25 31.26 14.70
C LEU A 328 -16.56 31.30 13.19
N PRO A 329 -15.95 32.22 12.43
CA PRO A 329 -16.13 32.27 10.98
C PRO A 329 -15.57 31.03 10.28
N ARG A 330 -16.13 30.66 9.13
CA ARG A 330 -15.64 29.50 8.36
C ARG A 330 -14.24 29.72 7.81
N PHE A 331 -14.00 30.85 7.15
CA PHE A 331 -12.68 31.24 6.65
C PHE A 331 -12.53 32.76 6.45
N TYR A 332 -11.29 33.19 6.28
CA TYR A 332 -10.90 34.53 5.86
C TYR A 332 -10.32 34.47 4.45
N GLN A 333 -10.83 35.32 3.57
CA GLN A 333 -10.44 35.44 2.17
C GLN A 333 -9.53 36.66 1.97
N SER A 334 -8.47 36.52 1.18
CA SER A 334 -7.64 37.64 0.75
C SER A 334 -8.35 38.43 -0.36
N VAL A 335 -8.47 39.75 -0.17
CA VAL A 335 -9.06 40.69 -1.11
C VAL A 335 -8.02 41.75 -1.46
N LYS A 336 -7.58 41.77 -2.72
CA LYS A 336 -6.69 42.83 -3.23
C LYS A 336 -7.50 44.12 -3.45
N SER A 337 -7.18 45.16 -2.70
CA SER A 337 -7.74 46.51 -2.89
C SER A 337 -7.22 47.12 -4.19
N LYS A 338 -8.11 47.68 -5.03
CA LYS A 338 -7.72 48.43 -6.24
C LYS A 338 -6.91 49.72 -5.95
N LYS A 339 -6.76 50.13 -4.68
CA LYS A 339 -6.16 51.41 -4.28
C LYS A 339 -4.88 51.31 -3.43
N SER A 340 -4.45 50.11 -3.04
CA SER A 340 -3.23 49.91 -2.23
C SER A 340 -2.69 48.49 -2.38
N ASP A 341 -1.36 48.33 -2.39
CA ASP A 341 -0.68 47.02 -2.37
C ASP A 341 -0.81 46.27 -1.02
N ALA A 342 -1.50 46.84 -0.04
CA ALA A 342 -1.76 46.18 1.24
C ALA A 342 -2.86 45.10 1.10
N GLU A 343 -2.54 43.86 1.51
CA GLU A 343 -3.48 42.75 1.57
C GLU A 343 -4.58 43.02 2.62
N HIS A 344 -5.83 43.03 2.18
CA HIS A 344 -6.99 43.12 3.05
C HIS A 344 -7.63 41.74 3.19
N TRP A 345 -8.06 41.35 4.40
CA TRP A 345 -8.66 40.05 4.66
C TRP A 345 -10.13 40.23 5.04
N GLN A 346 -11.03 39.55 4.32
CA GLN A 346 -12.47 39.62 4.51
C GLN A 346 -13.01 38.29 5.04
N MET A 347 -13.98 38.36 5.96
CA MET A 347 -14.66 37.21 6.55
C MET A 347 -15.68 36.60 5.56
N SER A 348 -15.81 35.27 5.55
CA SER A 348 -16.62 34.50 4.60
C SER A 348 -18.14 34.62 4.74
N ASP A 349 -18.65 34.71 5.96
CA ASP A 349 -20.07 34.50 6.26
C ASP A 349 -20.77 35.77 6.76
N SER A 350 -22.09 35.87 6.55
CA SER A 350 -22.90 36.84 7.30
C SER A 350 -22.91 36.47 8.78
N LYS A 351 -23.16 37.44 9.66
CA LYS A 351 -23.22 37.22 11.11
C LYS A 351 -24.26 36.16 11.54
N ASP A 352 -25.20 35.82 10.65
CA ASP A 352 -26.33 34.93 10.93
C ASP A 352 -26.08 33.45 10.55
N VAL A 353 -24.99 33.13 9.85
CA VAL A 353 -24.71 31.75 9.39
C VAL A 353 -23.63 31.11 10.26
N VAL A 354 -24.01 30.09 11.04
CA VAL A 354 -23.09 29.36 11.93
C VAL A 354 -22.40 28.23 11.17
N PHE A 355 -21.07 28.27 11.11
CA PHE A 355 -20.27 27.15 10.65
C PHE A 355 -20.21 26.06 11.73
N LEU A 356 -21.12 25.08 11.66
CA LEU A 356 -21.36 24.08 12.71
C LEU A 356 -20.10 23.31 13.14
N TRP A 357 -19.27 22.85 12.19
CA TRP A 357 -18.03 22.13 12.53
C TRP A 357 -17.05 23.03 13.30
N GLY A 358 -16.82 24.26 12.83
CA GLY A 358 -15.95 25.22 13.50
C GLY A 358 -16.47 25.61 14.88
N GLN A 359 -17.76 25.90 14.99
CA GLN A 359 -18.40 26.27 16.24
C GLN A 359 -18.38 25.12 17.26
N SER A 360 -18.56 23.88 16.81
CA SER A 360 -18.45 22.69 17.66
C SER A 360 -17.06 22.56 18.26
N MET A 361 -16.02 22.69 17.44
CA MET A 361 -14.63 22.65 17.92
C MET A 361 -14.28 23.83 18.83
N TYR A 362 -14.84 25.02 18.56
CA TYR A 362 -14.69 26.17 19.44
C TYR A 362 -15.28 25.89 20.83
N ILE A 363 -16.53 25.42 20.91
CA ILE A 363 -17.19 25.06 22.18
C ILE A 363 -16.35 24.02 22.95
N ILE A 364 -15.94 22.94 22.30
CA ILE A 364 -15.10 21.89 22.92
C ILE A 364 -13.80 22.51 23.49
N SER A 365 -13.11 23.35 22.70
CA SER A 365 -11.87 23.99 23.15
C SER A 365 -12.09 24.89 24.37
N GLN A 366 -13.20 25.65 24.42
CA GLN A 366 -13.50 26.52 25.56
C GLN A 366 -13.83 25.72 26.82
N LEU A 367 -14.59 24.63 26.70
CA LEU A 367 -14.90 23.75 27.84
C LEU A 367 -13.64 23.14 28.45
N LEU A 368 -12.66 22.78 27.62
CA LEU A 368 -11.35 22.29 28.08
C LEU A 368 -10.52 23.39 28.76
N ILE A 369 -10.45 24.59 28.17
CA ILE A 369 -9.68 25.71 28.72
C ILE A 369 -10.23 26.17 30.07
N ILE A 370 -11.56 26.24 30.21
CA ILE A 370 -12.22 26.63 31.47
C ILE A 370 -12.07 25.52 32.53
N GLY A 371 -11.75 24.28 32.12
CA GLY A 371 -11.53 23.14 33.02
C GLY A 371 -12.82 22.42 33.45
N VAL A 372 -13.97 22.76 32.84
CA VAL A 372 -15.25 22.08 33.10
C VAL A 372 -15.31 20.70 32.43
N LEU A 373 -14.60 20.53 31.31
CA LEU A 373 -14.43 19.26 30.63
C LEU A 373 -12.98 18.78 30.80
N HIS A 374 -12.79 17.52 31.17
CA HIS A 374 -11.46 16.92 31.25
C HIS A 374 -11.13 16.09 30.00
N ILE A 375 -9.84 15.97 29.66
CA ILE A 375 -9.38 15.19 28.48
C ILE A 375 -9.86 13.72 28.51
N ASN A 376 -9.96 13.12 29.70
CA ASN A 376 -10.43 11.74 29.88
C ASN A 376 -11.95 11.60 29.63
N GLU A 377 -12.70 12.69 29.68
CA GLU A 377 -14.15 12.68 29.43
C GLU A 377 -14.46 12.92 27.97
N LEU A 378 -13.61 13.72 27.30
CA LEU A 378 -13.62 13.94 25.85
C LEU A 378 -13.07 12.73 25.08
N ASP A 379 -12.12 12.00 25.65
CA ASP A 379 -11.59 10.74 25.09
C ASP A 379 -11.60 9.59 26.14
N PRO A 380 -12.78 9.00 26.43
CA PRO A 380 -12.93 7.94 27.45
C PRO A 380 -12.08 6.69 27.20
N ILE A 381 -11.75 6.42 25.93
CA ILE A 381 -10.94 5.28 25.50
C ILE A 381 -9.44 5.59 25.47
N ARG A 382 -9.04 6.80 25.87
CA ARG A 382 -7.65 7.27 26.04
C ARG A 382 -6.76 6.99 24.83
N ARG A 383 -7.27 7.25 23.64
CA ARG A 383 -6.55 7.09 22.38
C ARG A 383 -5.41 8.08 22.20
N TYR A 384 -5.42 9.20 22.92
CA TYR A 384 -4.27 10.09 23.04
C TYR A 384 -3.03 9.40 23.65
N LEU A 385 -3.21 8.27 24.34
CA LEU A 385 -2.11 7.43 24.82
C LEU A 385 -1.77 6.32 23.82
N PRO A 386 -0.49 5.93 23.74
CA PRO A 386 -0.10 4.69 23.07
C PRO A 386 -0.86 3.49 23.63
N SER A 387 -1.14 2.49 22.79
CA SER A 387 -2.00 1.35 23.17
C SER A 387 -1.52 0.57 24.41
N TYR A 388 -0.22 0.55 24.71
CA TYR A 388 0.32 -0.08 25.92
C TYR A 388 0.07 0.71 27.22
N ASN A 389 -0.22 2.00 27.12
CA ASN A 389 -0.57 2.86 28.26
C ASN A 389 -2.08 3.01 28.46
N ARG A 390 -2.89 2.42 27.57
CA ARG A 390 -4.35 2.48 27.68
C ARG A 390 -4.86 1.52 28.77
N PRO A 391 -6.00 1.83 29.41
CA PRO A 391 -6.59 0.93 30.41
C PRO A 391 -6.86 -0.44 29.80
N ARG A 392 -6.44 -1.51 30.49
CA ARG A 392 -6.74 -2.88 30.08
C ARG A 392 -8.24 -3.14 30.25
N LYS A 393 -8.96 -3.32 29.14
CA LYS A 393 -10.31 -3.89 29.18
C LYS A 393 -10.18 -5.39 29.48
N GLY A 394 -10.68 -5.82 30.64
CA GLY A 394 -10.62 -7.23 31.10
C GLY A 394 -11.57 -8.17 30.36
N GLY A 395 -11.64 -8.07 29.03
CA GLY A 395 -12.53 -8.87 28.19
C GLY A 395 -11.87 -10.14 27.65
N ARG A 396 -12.68 -11.03 27.08
CA ARG A 396 -12.23 -12.27 26.42
C ARG A 396 -11.86 -12.08 24.93
N TYR A 397 -12.00 -10.85 24.43
CA TYR A 397 -11.73 -10.48 23.03
C TYR A 397 -10.33 -9.88 22.91
N SER A 398 -9.69 -10.03 21.74
CA SER A 398 -8.37 -9.43 21.56
C SER A 398 -8.47 -7.91 21.55
N ALA A 399 -7.55 -7.26 22.27
CA ALA A 399 -7.48 -5.81 22.36
C ALA A 399 -6.07 -5.33 22.03
N PHE A 400 -5.98 -4.16 21.39
CA PHE A 400 -4.71 -3.49 21.14
C PHE A 400 -4.10 -3.02 22.47
N GLN A 401 -2.96 -3.59 22.84
CA GLN A 401 -2.23 -3.29 24.09
C GLN A 401 -0.76 -2.93 23.85
N GLY A 402 -0.42 -2.57 22.61
CA GLY A 402 0.93 -2.18 22.23
C GLY A 402 1.91 -3.36 22.18
N THR A 403 3.18 -3.06 21.94
CA THR A 403 4.25 -4.08 21.90
C THR A 403 4.76 -4.35 23.31
N ALA A 404 4.77 -5.61 23.73
CA ALA A 404 5.56 -6.01 24.89
C ALA A 404 7.05 -5.76 24.59
N THR A 405 7.78 -5.17 25.54
CA THR A 405 9.23 -4.90 25.41
C THR A 405 10.06 -6.18 25.26
N ASP A 406 9.53 -7.32 25.71
CA ASP A 406 10.10 -8.66 25.55
C ASP A 406 9.13 -9.61 24.83
N LEU A 407 8.64 -9.19 23.67
CA LEU A 407 7.78 -10.03 22.84
C LEU A 407 8.55 -11.28 22.38
N VAL A 408 7.98 -12.46 22.67
CA VAL A 408 8.49 -13.75 22.21
C VAL A 408 7.44 -14.39 21.32
N VAL A 409 7.80 -14.71 20.08
CA VAL A 409 6.94 -15.43 19.15
C VAL A 409 6.94 -16.91 19.53
N GLN A 410 5.76 -17.45 19.83
CA GLN A 410 5.60 -18.86 20.19
C GLN A 410 5.39 -19.67 18.92
N ILE A 411 6.03 -20.84 18.85
CA ILE A 411 5.99 -21.68 17.66
C ILE A 411 5.53 -23.09 18.06
N VAL A 412 4.51 -23.57 17.37
CA VAL A 412 4.00 -24.94 17.46
C VAL A 412 4.34 -25.64 16.16
N LEU A 413 5.04 -26.78 16.26
CA LEU A 413 5.40 -27.60 15.10
C LEU A 413 4.42 -28.77 15.00
N ILE A 414 3.64 -28.82 13.92
CA ILE A 414 2.69 -29.91 13.64
C ILE A 414 3.25 -30.78 12.51
N ALA A 415 3.39 -32.08 12.76
CA ALA A 415 3.75 -33.06 11.75
C ALA A 415 2.48 -33.74 11.21
N GLU A 416 2.36 -33.90 9.90
CA GLU A 416 1.14 -34.49 9.30
C GLU A 416 0.94 -35.98 9.62
N SER A 417 2.01 -36.73 9.95
CA SER A 417 1.95 -38.16 10.25
C SER A 417 2.80 -38.52 11.48
N MET A 418 2.45 -39.63 12.16
CA MET A 418 3.28 -40.19 13.24
C MET A 418 4.66 -40.63 12.74
N ARG A 419 4.74 -41.10 11.50
CA ARG A 419 6.01 -41.47 10.85
C ARG A 419 6.94 -40.28 10.74
N LEU A 420 6.43 -39.15 10.23
CA LEU A 420 7.17 -37.90 10.13
C LEU A 420 7.61 -37.40 11.52
N GLN A 421 6.73 -37.45 12.52
CA GLN A 421 7.06 -37.09 13.90
C GLN A 421 8.22 -37.93 14.45
N ALA A 422 8.16 -39.26 14.30
CA ALA A 422 9.23 -40.15 14.75
C ALA A 422 10.57 -39.82 14.06
N MET A 423 10.54 -39.52 12.76
CA MET A 423 11.72 -39.08 12.02
C MET A 423 12.26 -37.74 12.52
N MET A 424 11.41 -36.73 12.74
CA MET A 424 11.84 -35.43 13.28
C MET A 424 12.47 -35.57 14.67
N ALA A 425 11.97 -36.50 15.49
CA ALA A 425 12.53 -36.80 16.80
C ALA A 425 13.99 -37.32 16.72
N THR A 426 14.37 -38.04 15.66
CA THR A 426 15.77 -38.48 15.46
C THR A 426 16.75 -37.32 15.28
N TYR A 427 16.27 -36.19 14.74
CA TYR A 427 17.02 -34.94 14.63
C TYR A 427 16.91 -34.05 15.89
N GLY A 428 16.29 -34.55 16.96
CA GLY A 428 16.07 -33.82 18.20
C GLY A 428 15.05 -32.68 18.08
N ILE A 429 14.17 -32.73 17.08
CA ILE A 429 13.09 -31.77 16.85
C ILE A 429 11.80 -32.37 17.41
N GLN A 430 11.18 -31.68 18.36
CA GLN A 430 9.91 -32.12 18.95
C GLN A 430 8.75 -31.51 18.17
N THR A 431 7.91 -32.37 17.58
CA THR A 431 6.67 -32.01 16.89
C THR A 431 5.48 -32.71 17.54
N GLN A 432 4.26 -32.26 17.24
CA GLN A 432 3.01 -32.93 17.63
C GLN A 432 2.24 -33.36 16.38
N THR A 433 1.47 -34.45 16.46
CA THR A 433 0.51 -34.77 15.40
C THR A 433 -0.85 -34.11 15.67
N PRO A 434 -1.75 -34.00 14.66
CA PRO A 434 -3.11 -33.52 14.86
C PRO A 434 -3.86 -34.24 16.00
N ASN A 435 -3.64 -35.56 16.18
CA ASN A 435 -4.30 -36.32 17.23
C ASN A 435 -3.74 -35.99 18.64
N GLU A 436 -2.46 -35.64 18.76
CA GLU A 436 -1.84 -35.28 20.06
C GLU A 436 -2.18 -33.87 20.56
N VAL A 437 -2.72 -33.01 19.69
CA VAL A 437 -3.12 -31.65 20.06
C VAL A 437 -4.58 -31.57 20.52
N GLU A 438 -5.34 -32.66 20.43
CA GLU A 438 -6.72 -32.71 20.93
C GLU A 438 -6.82 -32.22 22.40
N PRO A 439 -7.85 -31.42 22.75
CA PRO A 439 -9.05 -31.10 21.97
C PRO A 439 -8.89 -29.93 20.98
N PHE A 440 -7.66 -29.47 20.70
CA PHE A 440 -7.44 -28.43 19.69
C PHE A 440 -7.55 -29.00 18.27
N GLN A 441 -8.29 -28.28 17.42
CA GLN A 441 -8.35 -28.56 15.99
C GLN A 441 -7.37 -27.67 15.25
N ILE A 442 -6.68 -28.24 14.25
CA ILE A 442 -5.79 -27.51 13.36
C ILE A 442 -6.57 -27.15 12.09
N TRP A 443 -6.75 -25.86 11.83
CA TRP A 443 -7.53 -25.37 10.69
C TRP A 443 -6.63 -24.69 9.66
N SER A 444 -7.03 -24.75 8.39
CA SER A 444 -6.45 -23.87 7.37
C SER A 444 -6.94 -22.42 7.53
N SER A 445 -6.21 -21.48 6.94
CA SER A 445 -6.68 -20.09 6.84
C SER A 445 -8.03 -20.00 6.13
N THR A 446 -8.26 -20.78 5.07
CA THR A 446 -9.53 -20.77 4.32
C THR A 446 -10.72 -21.21 5.17
N GLN A 447 -10.57 -22.20 6.05
CA GLN A 447 -11.66 -22.59 6.96
C GLN A 447 -12.04 -21.46 7.92
N LEU A 448 -11.04 -20.78 8.48
CA LEU A 448 -11.29 -19.61 9.32
C LEU A 448 -11.97 -18.48 8.53
N VAL A 449 -11.64 -18.29 7.24
CA VAL A 449 -12.34 -17.33 6.37
C VAL A 449 -13.83 -17.68 6.24
N LYS A 450 -14.19 -18.95 6.02
CA LYS A 450 -15.59 -19.39 5.95
C LYS A 450 -16.38 -19.04 7.22
N VAL A 451 -15.77 -19.25 8.39
CA VAL A 451 -16.35 -18.88 9.69
C VAL A 451 -16.57 -17.38 9.80
N TYR A 452 -15.58 -16.57 9.40
CA TYR A 452 -15.73 -15.12 9.40
C TYR A 452 -16.72 -14.58 8.35
N GLN A 453 -17.07 -15.32 7.30
CA GLN A 453 -18.08 -14.86 6.33
C GLN A 453 -19.44 -14.63 6.99
N GLN A 454 -19.78 -15.42 8.01
CA GLN A 454 -21.02 -15.26 8.79
C GLN A 454 -21.04 -13.98 9.65
N LEU A 455 -19.88 -13.36 9.89
CA LEU A 455 -19.80 -12.16 10.71
C LEU A 455 -20.45 -10.96 10.00
N GLY A 456 -21.55 -10.47 10.58
CA GLY A 456 -22.30 -9.33 10.06
C GLY A 456 -23.29 -9.68 8.95
N VAL A 457 -23.64 -10.95 8.78
CA VAL A 457 -24.76 -11.36 7.91
C VAL A 457 -26.07 -10.77 8.45
N ASN A 458 -26.92 -10.26 7.56
CA ASN A 458 -28.25 -9.79 7.92
C ASN A 458 -29.20 -9.89 6.73
N ASP A 459 -30.20 -10.76 6.84
CA ASP A 459 -31.16 -11.02 5.75
C ASP A 459 -32.09 -9.83 5.49
N LYS A 460 -32.51 -9.10 6.54
CA LYS A 460 -33.42 -7.94 6.41
C LYS A 460 -32.78 -6.81 5.61
N LEU A 461 -31.49 -6.56 5.86
CA LEU A 461 -30.69 -5.54 5.19
C LEU A 461 -30.01 -6.07 3.91
N LYS A 462 -30.15 -7.37 3.60
CA LYS A 462 -29.49 -8.06 2.48
C LYS A 462 -27.95 -7.93 2.51
N LEU A 463 -27.37 -8.00 3.71
CA LEU A 463 -25.93 -7.94 3.92
C LEU A 463 -25.35 -9.35 4.04
N THR A 464 -24.34 -9.66 3.23
CA THR A 464 -23.75 -11.01 3.15
C THR A 464 -22.62 -11.27 4.15
N GLY A 465 -22.37 -10.34 5.07
CA GLY A 465 -21.28 -10.45 6.05
C GLY A 465 -19.88 -10.14 5.49
N ARG A 466 -18.83 -10.78 6.02
CA ARG A 466 -17.44 -10.49 5.63
C ARG A 466 -17.16 -11.04 4.23
N PRO A 467 -16.55 -10.25 3.33
CA PRO A 467 -16.14 -10.75 2.02
C PRO A 467 -15.10 -11.88 2.14
N ASN A 468 -15.03 -12.75 1.13
CA ASN A 468 -14.03 -13.84 1.05
C ASN A 468 -12.61 -13.28 0.91
N ARG A 469 -11.99 -12.92 2.04
CA ARG A 469 -10.68 -12.27 2.13
C ARG A 469 -9.75 -13.14 2.97
N PRO A 470 -8.52 -13.42 2.50
CA PRO A 470 -7.58 -14.23 3.26
C PRO A 470 -7.22 -13.55 4.59
N ILE A 471 -7.03 -14.35 5.63
CA ILE A 471 -6.57 -13.90 6.94
C ILE A 471 -5.05 -13.94 6.93
N GLY A 472 -4.43 -12.82 7.30
CA GLY A 472 -2.98 -12.70 7.28
C GLY A 472 -2.33 -13.31 8.51
N SER A 473 -1.01 -13.15 8.58
CA SER A 473 -0.18 -13.79 9.60
C SER A 473 -0.44 -13.29 11.01
N LEU A 474 -0.91 -12.05 11.19
CA LEU A 474 -1.31 -11.58 12.53
C LEU A 474 -2.62 -12.23 12.97
N GLY A 475 -3.56 -12.45 12.05
CA GLY A 475 -4.79 -13.19 12.33
C GLY A 475 -4.51 -14.66 12.63
N THR A 476 -3.74 -15.36 11.79
CA THR A 476 -3.45 -16.80 11.98
C THR A 476 -2.57 -17.10 13.18
N SER A 477 -1.83 -16.11 13.71
CA SER A 477 -0.99 -16.26 14.91
C SER A 477 -1.77 -16.17 16.24
N LYS A 478 -3.08 -16.40 16.21
CA LYS A 478 -3.98 -16.43 17.39
C LYS A 478 -4.48 -17.84 17.65
N ILE A 479 -4.90 -18.08 18.89
CA ILE A 479 -5.77 -19.20 19.22
C ILE A 479 -7.22 -18.71 19.14
N TYR A 480 -8.08 -19.48 18.49
CA TYR A 480 -9.49 -19.16 18.34
C TYR A 480 -10.36 -20.04 19.22
N ARG A 481 -11.45 -19.47 19.72
CA ARG A 481 -12.56 -20.19 20.35
C ARG A 481 -13.79 -20.03 19.48
N VAL A 482 -14.19 -21.12 18.83
CA VAL A 482 -15.30 -21.15 17.86
C VAL A 482 -16.32 -22.16 18.35
N CYS A 483 -17.53 -21.72 18.72
CA CYS A 483 -18.57 -22.60 19.27
C CYS A 483 -18.07 -23.54 20.38
N GLY A 484 -17.23 -23.03 21.30
CA GLY A 484 -16.61 -23.82 22.38
C GLY A 484 -15.38 -24.62 21.97
N MET A 485 -15.18 -24.89 20.69
CA MET A 485 -13.99 -25.58 20.15
C MET A 485 -12.76 -24.68 20.20
N SER A 486 -11.61 -25.31 20.44
CA SER A 486 -10.30 -24.66 20.51
C SER A 486 -9.61 -24.85 19.16
N VAL A 487 -9.31 -23.77 18.45
CA VAL A 487 -8.80 -23.82 17.08
C VAL A 487 -7.45 -23.11 16.98
N LEU A 488 -6.50 -23.75 16.30
CA LEU A 488 -5.22 -23.15 15.90
C LEU A 488 -5.13 -23.17 14.38
N CYS A 489 -4.79 -22.03 13.77
CA CYS A 489 -4.68 -21.91 12.32
C CYS A 489 -3.22 -21.88 11.88
N TYR A 490 -2.89 -22.56 10.76
CA TYR A 490 -1.60 -22.38 10.11
C TYR A 490 -1.66 -21.26 9.05
N PRO A 491 -0.56 -20.51 8.82
CA PRO A 491 -0.52 -19.44 7.83
C PRO A 491 -0.66 -19.91 6.37
N LEU A 492 -1.06 -18.99 5.49
CA LEU A 492 -1.26 -19.21 4.04
C LEU A 492 -0.05 -19.84 3.33
N ILE A 493 1.18 -19.62 3.81
CA ILE A 493 2.39 -20.20 3.20
C ILE A 493 2.44 -21.74 3.27
N PHE A 494 1.64 -22.35 4.15
CA PHE A 494 1.50 -23.81 4.28
C PHE A 494 0.20 -24.35 3.65
N GLU A 495 -0.62 -23.45 3.10
CA GLU A 495 -1.83 -23.81 2.37
C GLU A 495 -1.46 -24.33 0.98
N VAL A 496 -2.20 -25.33 0.51
CA VAL A 496 -2.02 -25.87 -0.84
C VAL A 496 -2.65 -24.86 -1.81
N SER A 497 -1.89 -23.83 -2.18
CA SER A 497 -2.29 -22.85 -3.20
C SER A 497 -2.21 -23.45 -4.60
N GLU A 498 -3.05 -22.96 -5.51
CA GLU A 498 -2.94 -23.26 -6.94
C GLU A 498 -1.59 -22.77 -7.51
N PHE A 499 -0.96 -21.76 -6.90
CA PHE A 499 0.32 -21.20 -7.35
C PHE A 499 1.52 -21.86 -6.66
N TYR A 500 2.53 -22.26 -7.44
CA TYR A 500 3.58 -23.22 -7.03
C TYR A 500 4.72 -22.70 -6.15
N LEU A 501 4.75 -21.41 -5.76
CA LEU A 501 5.92 -20.78 -5.11
C LEU A 501 6.47 -21.57 -3.93
N TYR A 502 5.60 -22.07 -3.07
CA TYR A 502 5.98 -22.74 -1.82
C TYR A 502 6.44 -24.20 -2.01
N ARG A 503 6.43 -24.71 -3.25
CA ARG A 503 7.10 -25.98 -3.60
C ARG A 503 8.62 -25.84 -3.59
N ASP A 504 9.15 -24.62 -3.65
CA ASP A 504 10.56 -24.31 -3.44
C ASP A 504 10.84 -24.14 -1.94
N MET A 505 11.55 -25.10 -1.36
CA MET A 505 11.87 -25.12 0.07
C MET A 505 12.73 -23.96 0.52
N ALA A 506 13.69 -23.51 -0.30
CA ALA A 506 14.52 -22.36 0.05
C ALA A 506 13.67 -21.08 0.15
N LEU A 507 12.68 -20.93 -0.75
CA LEU A 507 11.72 -19.82 -0.66
C LEU A 507 10.81 -19.95 0.57
N LEU A 508 10.30 -21.16 0.86
CA LEU A 508 9.47 -21.42 2.04
C LEU A 508 10.21 -21.09 3.35
N ILE A 509 11.47 -21.51 3.49
CA ILE A 509 12.31 -21.23 4.67
C ILE A 509 12.46 -19.72 4.88
N ASP A 510 12.78 -18.97 3.82
CA ASP A 510 12.95 -17.52 3.90
C ASP A 510 11.62 -16.80 4.20
N ASP A 511 10.51 -17.32 3.68
CA ASP A 511 9.18 -16.81 3.97
C ASP A 511 8.77 -17.08 5.43
N ILE A 512 9.05 -18.26 5.99
CA ILE A 512 8.84 -18.53 7.43
C ILE A 512 9.61 -17.51 8.28
N LYS A 513 10.89 -17.25 7.95
CA LYS A 513 11.71 -16.26 8.67
C LYS A 513 11.12 -14.85 8.56
N THR A 514 10.68 -14.47 7.37
CA THR A 514 10.05 -13.19 7.10
C THR A 514 8.74 -13.03 7.87
N GLU A 515 7.93 -14.08 7.95
CA GLU A 515 6.68 -14.10 8.70
C GLU A 515 6.90 -13.99 10.21
N LEU A 516 7.87 -14.73 10.77
CA LEU A 516 8.24 -14.60 12.19
C LEU A 516 8.72 -13.17 12.51
N LYS A 517 9.50 -12.57 11.62
CA LYS A 517 9.94 -11.16 11.75
C LYS A 517 8.79 -10.18 11.63
N PHE A 518 7.86 -10.42 10.71
CA PHE A 518 6.66 -9.60 10.55
C PHE A 518 5.78 -9.66 11.80
N VAL A 519 5.44 -10.86 12.28
CA VAL A 519 4.67 -11.07 13.51
C VAL A 519 5.39 -10.43 14.70
N GLY A 520 6.69 -10.71 14.89
CA GLY A 520 7.47 -10.13 15.97
C GLY A 520 7.52 -8.59 15.95
N ARG A 521 7.55 -7.97 14.77
CA ARG A 521 7.62 -6.51 14.62
C ARG A 521 6.26 -5.82 14.79
N TYR A 522 5.19 -6.42 14.28
CA TYR A 522 3.89 -5.77 14.12
C TYR A 522 2.81 -6.28 15.09
N TRP A 523 3.09 -7.28 15.91
CA TRP A 523 2.15 -7.72 16.95
C TRP A 523 1.87 -6.61 17.96
N ARG A 524 0.60 -6.28 18.18
CA ARG A 524 0.16 -5.22 19.12
C ARG A 524 -1.02 -5.64 20.00
N LEU A 525 -1.33 -6.94 20.01
CA LEU A 525 -2.45 -7.50 20.76
C LEU A 525 -2.01 -7.96 22.14
N SER A 526 -2.98 -8.09 23.06
CA SER A 526 -2.77 -8.75 24.33
C SER A 526 -2.43 -10.24 24.15
N GLY A 527 -1.47 -10.75 24.92
CA GLY A 527 -0.96 -12.11 24.77
C GLY A 527 0.13 -12.25 23.70
N ARG A 528 0.79 -13.39 23.69
CA ARG A 528 1.89 -13.71 22.76
C ARG A 528 1.35 -14.30 21.46
N PRO A 529 1.94 -13.97 20.29
CA PRO A 529 1.58 -14.62 19.03
C PRO A 529 2.01 -16.09 19.06
N THR A 530 1.12 -16.97 18.60
CA THR A 530 1.34 -18.42 18.50
C THR A 530 1.25 -18.84 17.05
N VAL A 531 2.39 -19.11 16.42
CA VAL A 531 2.51 -19.48 15.01
C VAL A 531 2.53 -21.00 14.88
N CYS A 532 1.65 -21.54 14.05
CA CYS A 532 1.63 -22.97 13.69
C CYS A 532 2.46 -23.19 12.42
N LEU A 533 3.52 -24.00 12.49
CA LEU A 533 4.27 -24.46 11.32
C LEU A 533 3.89 -25.90 11.01
N LEU A 534 3.35 -26.12 9.82
CA LEU A 534 2.95 -27.44 9.35
C LEU A 534 4.11 -28.09 8.58
N ILE A 535 4.48 -29.31 8.98
CA ILE A 535 5.53 -30.09 8.35
C ILE A 535 4.88 -31.30 7.67
N ARG A 536 5.17 -31.44 6.37
CA ARG A 536 4.69 -32.51 5.50
C ARG A 536 5.84 -33.45 5.13
N GLU A 537 5.53 -34.68 4.77
CA GLU A 537 6.51 -35.68 4.35
C GLU A 537 7.22 -35.30 3.05
N GLU A 538 6.56 -34.54 2.16
CA GLU A 538 7.18 -33.99 0.95
C GLU A 538 8.37 -33.08 1.27
N HIS A 539 8.33 -32.35 2.39
CA HIS A 539 9.43 -31.50 2.82
C HIS A 539 10.71 -32.30 3.09
N MET A 540 10.58 -33.55 3.57
CA MET A 540 11.73 -34.42 3.81
C MET A 540 12.39 -34.95 2.52
N ARG A 541 11.63 -35.02 1.43
CA ARG A 541 12.12 -35.49 0.12
C ARG A 541 12.89 -34.42 -0.63
N ASP A 542 12.87 -33.19 -0.11
CA ASP A 542 13.58 -32.05 -0.66
C ASP A 542 15.10 -32.21 -0.56
N PRO A 543 15.87 -32.03 -1.66
CA PRO A 543 17.32 -31.90 -1.60
C PRO A 543 17.83 -30.89 -0.56
N GLN A 544 17.06 -29.81 -0.33
CA GLN A 544 17.35 -28.73 0.63
C GLN A 544 16.72 -28.95 2.01
N PHE A 545 16.35 -30.19 2.35
CA PHE A 545 15.80 -30.50 3.68
C PHE A 545 16.80 -30.18 4.82
N LYS A 546 18.11 -30.22 4.53
CA LYS A 546 19.15 -29.88 5.52
C LYS A 546 19.02 -28.42 5.99
N GLU A 547 18.73 -27.50 5.08
CA GLU A 547 18.52 -26.09 5.37
C GLU A 547 17.27 -25.88 6.25
N MET A 548 16.25 -26.73 6.10
CA MET A 548 15.08 -26.73 6.97
C MET A 548 15.44 -27.20 8.40
N LEU A 549 16.32 -28.21 8.53
CA LEU A 549 16.85 -28.63 9.84
C LEU A 549 17.65 -27.51 10.51
N ASP A 550 18.43 -26.74 9.75
CA ASP A 550 19.16 -25.58 10.27
C ASP A 550 18.19 -24.50 10.79
N LEU A 551 17.08 -24.26 10.08
CA LEU A 551 16.00 -23.39 10.57
C LEU A 551 15.45 -23.92 11.91
N PHE A 552 15.08 -25.20 12.00
CA PHE A 552 14.55 -25.76 13.25
C PHE A 552 15.56 -25.69 14.40
N ALA A 553 16.85 -25.87 14.11
CA ALA A 553 17.92 -25.69 15.09
C ALA A 553 18.01 -24.22 15.57
N MET A 554 17.88 -23.24 14.68
CA MET A 554 17.79 -21.82 15.05
C MET A 554 16.59 -21.55 15.95
N LEU A 555 15.41 -22.07 15.57
CA LEU A 555 14.19 -21.91 16.36
C LEU A 555 14.33 -22.53 17.76
N LYS A 556 15.00 -23.69 17.87
CA LYS A 556 15.27 -24.37 19.15
C LYS A 556 16.24 -23.60 20.05
N LYS A 557 17.21 -22.89 19.46
CA LYS A 557 18.12 -21.97 20.19
C LYS A 557 17.39 -20.74 20.77
N GLY A 558 16.15 -20.48 20.34
CA GLY A 558 15.31 -19.39 20.86
C GLY A 558 15.47 -18.06 20.12
N PHE A 559 16.20 -18.02 19.00
CA PHE A 559 16.42 -16.82 18.21
C PHE A 559 16.49 -17.10 16.72
N CYS A 560 15.73 -16.34 15.93
CA CYS A 560 15.66 -16.45 14.48
C CYS A 560 15.77 -15.07 13.83
N ASP A 561 16.90 -14.77 13.20
CA ASP A 561 17.12 -13.54 12.39
C ASP A 561 16.65 -12.22 13.06
N GLY A 562 16.96 -12.04 14.35
CA GLY A 562 16.56 -10.85 15.10
C GLY A 562 15.36 -11.06 16.03
N VAL A 563 14.63 -12.17 15.86
CA VAL A 563 13.36 -12.43 16.55
C VAL A 563 13.56 -13.43 17.68
N LYS A 564 13.10 -13.07 18.88
CA LYS A 564 13.02 -14.01 20.00
C LYS A 564 11.87 -14.98 19.76
N VAL A 565 12.19 -16.27 19.73
CA VAL A 565 11.22 -17.33 19.46
C VAL A 565 11.23 -18.37 20.58
N ARG A 566 10.10 -19.05 20.77
CA ARG A 566 9.99 -20.17 21.71
C ARG A 566 9.19 -21.29 21.08
N ILE A 567 9.85 -22.41 20.77
CA ILE A 567 9.18 -23.66 20.44
C ILE A 567 8.60 -24.26 21.73
N GLY A 568 7.39 -24.81 21.63
CA GLY A 568 6.80 -25.59 22.70
C GLY A 568 5.60 -26.40 22.23
N ARG A 569 5.19 -27.36 23.05
CA ARG A 569 3.90 -28.02 22.87
C ARG A 569 2.76 -27.02 23.02
N LEU A 570 1.71 -27.16 22.22
CA LEU A 570 0.56 -26.26 22.23
C LEU A 570 -0.02 -26.12 23.64
N GLN A 571 -0.19 -27.23 24.36
CA GLN A 571 -0.75 -27.26 25.72
C GLN A 571 0.01 -26.37 26.72
N ASN A 572 1.31 -26.18 26.52
CA ASN A 572 2.17 -25.39 27.41
C ASN A 572 2.12 -23.89 27.09
N LEU A 573 1.73 -23.52 25.87
CA LEU A 573 1.81 -22.14 25.38
C LEU A 573 0.51 -21.36 25.61
N ILE A 574 -0.65 -22.05 25.62
CA ILE A 574 -2.01 -21.48 25.69
C ILE A 574 -2.16 -20.38 26.74
N SER A 575 -1.65 -20.60 27.96
CA SER A 575 -1.81 -19.67 29.09
C SER A 575 -1.22 -18.27 28.83
N THR A 576 -0.33 -18.16 27.85
CA THR A 576 0.34 -16.91 27.46
C THR A 576 0.02 -16.47 26.04
N SER A 577 -0.70 -17.30 25.27
CA SER A 577 -1.11 -17.04 23.90
C SER A 577 -2.23 -15.99 23.83
N CYS A 578 -2.29 -15.25 22.74
CA CYS A 578 -3.46 -14.44 22.42
C CYS A 578 -4.62 -15.34 21.98
N THR A 579 -5.74 -15.24 22.68
CA THR A 579 -6.97 -15.98 22.37
C THR A 579 -8.04 -15.01 21.89
N GLU A 580 -8.76 -15.38 20.83
CA GLU A 580 -9.91 -14.66 20.29
C GLU A 580 -11.17 -15.52 20.39
N HIS A 581 -12.22 -14.98 20.98
CA HIS A 581 -13.52 -15.63 21.07
C HIS A 581 -14.44 -15.17 19.93
N LEU A 582 -14.90 -16.10 19.09
CA LEU A 582 -15.84 -15.84 18.00
C LEU A 582 -17.27 -16.17 18.47
N ASP A 583 -17.80 -15.34 19.36
CA ASP A 583 -19.09 -15.57 20.03
C ASP A 583 -20.30 -15.11 19.19
N PHE A 584 -20.08 -14.71 17.93
CA PHE A 584 -21.15 -14.32 17.00
C PHE A 584 -21.80 -15.51 16.29
N LEU A 585 -21.27 -16.73 16.49
CA LEU A 585 -21.77 -17.96 15.89
C LEU A 585 -22.49 -18.83 16.92
N SER A 586 -23.56 -19.48 16.45
CA SER A 586 -24.15 -20.64 17.11
C SER A 586 -23.70 -21.94 16.44
N GLU A 587 -23.86 -23.10 17.10
CA GLU A 587 -23.47 -24.40 16.52
C GLU A 587 -24.16 -24.69 15.17
N THR A 588 -25.37 -24.14 14.96
CA THR A 588 -26.13 -24.27 13.71
C THR A 588 -25.56 -23.43 12.55
N ASP A 589 -24.67 -22.47 12.83
CA ASP A 589 -24.12 -21.55 11.82
C ASP A 589 -22.79 -22.04 11.23
N LEU A 590 -22.24 -23.16 11.72
CA LEU A 590 -21.00 -23.72 11.21
C LEU A 590 -21.24 -24.32 9.81
N PRO A 591 -20.39 -24.01 8.81
CA PRO A 591 -20.47 -24.63 7.50
C PRO A 591 -20.34 -26.15 7.60
N GLU A 592 -21.20 -26.90 6.90
CA GLU A 592 -21.17 -28.37 6.89
C GLU A 592 -19.81 -28.92 6.38
N ASP A 593 -19.13 -28.20 5.47
CA ASP A 593 -17.84 -28.55 4.86
C ASP A 593 -16.60 -28.04 5.64
N CYS A 594 -16.69 -27.89 6.96
CA CYS A 594 -15.58 -27.42 7.79
C CYS A 594 -14.64 -28.58 8.17
N GLU A 595 -13.85 -29.04 7.20
CA GLU A 595 -12.78 -30.02 7.43
C GLU A 595 -11.58 -29.41 8.15
N TYR A 596 -11.19 -30.01 9.27
CA TYR A 596 -9.94 -29.73 9.96
C TYR A 596 -8.81 -30.61 9.42
N PHE A 597 -7.58 -30.17 9.60
CA PHE A 597 -6.40 -30.92 9.19
C PHE A 597 -6.29 -32.20 10.03
N SER A 598 -6.51 -33.35 9.39
CA SER A 598 -6.45 -34.67 10.02
C SER A 598 -5.06 -35.27 9.90
N GLN A 599 -4.74 -36.18 10.83
CA GLN A 599 -3.52 -36.95 10.75
C GLN A 599 -3.56 -37.86 9.52
N MET A 600 -2.47 -37.89 8.75
CA MET A 600 -2.30 -38.81 7.64
C MET A 600 -1.98 -40.20 8.18
N ASP A 601 -2.89 -41.15 7.94
CA ASP A 601 -2.72 -42.55 8.29
C ASP A 601 -2.03 -43.33 7.15
N HIS A 602 -1.27 -44.36 7.52
CA HIS A 602 -0.58 -45.23 6.57
C HIS A 602 -1.00 -46.67 6.83
N ASP A 603 -1.51 -47.34 5.80
CA ASP A 603 -1.96 -48.75 5.88
C ASP A 603 -0.84 -49.72 6.28
N TYR A 604 0.42 -49.30 6.14
CA TYR A 604 1.59 -50.11 6.47
C TYR A 604 2.61 -49.32 7.29
N ILE A 605 2.72 -49.63 8.59
CA ILE A 605 3.75 -49.12 9.53
C ILE A 605 5.04 -49.96 9.41
N GLY A 606 5.37 -50.44 8.21
CA GLY A 606 6.70 -50.94 7.96
C GLY A 606 7.66 -49.77 8.08
N TYR A 607 8.71 -49.89 8.89
CA TYR A 607 9.81 -48.92 8.99
C TYR A 607 10.59 -48.85 7.66
N GLN A 608 9.96 -48.51 6.54
CA GLN A 608 10.68 -47.89 5.44
C GLN A 608 11.05 -46.50 5.93
N SER A 609 12.34 -46.31 6.21
CA SER A 609 12.84 -45.02 6.62
C SER A 609 12.49 -44.01 5.53
N LEU A 610 11.96 -42.85 5.91
CA LEU A 610 11.73 -41.75 4.96
C LEU A 610 13.04 -41.31 4.28
N THR A 611 14.20 -41.66 4.85
CA THR A 611 15.52 -41.47 4.21
C THR A 611 15.81 -42.43 3.06
N ASP A 612 15.10 -43.56 2.98
CA ASP A 612 15.26 -44.57 1.93
C ASP A 612 14.35 -44.28 0.73
N VAL A 613 13.48 -43.28 0.85
CA VAL A 613 12.65 -42.76 -0.24
C VAL A 613 13.56 -41.95 -1.17
N PRO A 614 13.54 -42.19 -2.50
CA PRO A 614 14.33 -41.43 -3.45
C PRO A 614 14.11 -39.92 -3.27
N LYS A 615 15.21 -39.17 -3.19
CA LYS A 615 15.15 -37.70 -3.21
C LYS A 615 14.53 -37.26 -4.53
N ALA A 616 13.81 -36.13 -4.51
CA ALA A 616 13.32 -35.53 -5.75
C ALA A 616 14.52 -35.20 -6.66
N GLU A 617 14.60 -35.84 -7.83
CA GLU A 617 15.62 -35.56 -8.83
C GLU A 617 15.30 -34.26 -9.57
N SER A 618 16.31 -33.42 -9.78
CA SER A 618 16.18 -32.24 -10.65
C SER A 618 16.12 -32.68 -12.11
N TYR A 619 14.98 -32.48 -12.75
CA TYR A 619 14.77 -32.83 -14.16
C TYR A 619 15.23 -31.68 -15.07
N GLU A 620 16.18 -31.96 -15.97
CA GLU A 620 16.68 -31.01 -16.97
C GLU A 620 16.55 -31.58 -18.38
N GLN A 621 16.07 -30.75 -19.31
CA GLN A 621 15.92 -31.09 -20.74
C GLN A 621 16.04 -29.86 -21.62
N ASP A 622 16.40 -30.08 -22.89
CA ASP A 622 16.42 -29.03 -23.90
C ASP A 622 15.02 -28.52 -24.20
N SER A 623 14.85 -27.19 -24.15
CA SER A 623 13.60 -26.53 -24.50
C SER A 623 13.49 -26.37 -26.02
N ILE A 624 12.94 -27.39 -26.69
CA ILE A 624 12.61 -27.32 -28.11
C ILE A 624 11.28 -26.57 -28.30
N SER A 625 11.23 -25.65 -29.25
CA SER A 625 10.01 -24.95 -29.65
C SER A 625 9.25 -25.75 -30.72
N TYR A 626 7.96 -26.01 -30.49
CA TYR A 626 7.08 -26.70 -31.42
C TYR A 626 6.06 -25.75 -32.09
N VAL A 627 6.40 -24.47 -32.22
CA VAL A 627 5.54 -23.44 -32.85
C VAL A 627 5.13 -23.82 -34.27
N ASP A 628 5.98 -24.52 -35.02
CA ASP A 628 5.68 -24.97 -36.39
C ASP A 628 4.49 -25.95 -36.47
N TYR A 629 4.12 -26.58 -35.35
CA TYR A 629 2.96 -27.47 -35.25
C TYR A 629 1.62 -26.70 -35.16
N LEU A 630 1.64 -25.36 -35.13
CA LEU A 630 0.43 -24.52 -35.13
C LEU A 630 -0.45 -24.69 -36.37
N HIS A 631 0.09 -25.23 -37.47
CA HIS A 631 -0.66 -25.49 -38.71
C HIS A 631 -0.92 -26.99 -38.98
N VAL A 632 -0.43 -27.88 -38.12
CA VAL A 632 -0.57 -29.35 -38.25
C VAL A 632 -1.94 -29.81 -37.71
N PRO A 633 -2.65 -30.76 -38.34
CA PRO A 633 -3.94 -31.28 -37.86
C PRO A 633 -3.90 -31.81 -36.41
N ASN A 634 -5.02 -31.72 -35.68
CA ASN A 634 -5.08 -32.11 -34.26
C ASN A 634 -4.69 -33.58 -34.02
N ASN A 635 -5.05 -34.50 -34.91
CA ASN A 635 -4.75 -35.93 -34.74
C ASN A 635 -3.23 -36.18 -34.67
N ASP A 636 -2.46 -35.52 -35.53
CA ASP A 636 -1.00 -35.67 -35.55
C ASP A 636 -0.35 -35.01 -34.32
N VAL A 637 -0.91 -33.89 -33.85
CA VAL A 637 -0.47 -33.22 -32.60
C VAL A 637 -0.73 -34.12 -31.40
N ILE A 638 -1.88 -34.79 -31.33
CA ILE A 638 -2.23 -35.75 -30.27
C ILE A 638 -1.29 -36.96 -30.31
N GLU A 639 -1.01 -37.51 -31.49
CA GLU A 639 -0.08 -38.63 -31.63
C GLU A 639 1.34 -38.25 -31.15
N LYS A 640 1.80 -37.04 -31.48
CA LYS A 640 3.08 -36.52 -30.98
C LYS A 640 3.07 -36.26 -29.48
N PHE A 641 1.97 -35.78 -28.93
CA PHE A 641 1.80 -35.60 -27.48
C PHE A 641 1.93 -36.94 -26.73
N ILE A 642 1.28 -38.00 -27.22
CA ILE A 642 1.32 -39.34 -26.61
C ILE A 642 2.75 -39.88 -26.60
N ASN A 643 3.46 -39.71 -27.72
CA ASN A 643 4.82 -40.23 -27.91
C ASN A 643 5.92 -39.31 -27.31
N ALA A 644 5.57 -38.11 -26.84
CA ALA A 644 6.54 -37.18 -26.28
C ALA A 644 7.09 -37.70 -24.95
N THR A 645 8.42 -37.72 -24.82
CA THR A 645 9.11 -38.05 -23.56
C THR A 645 9.41 -36.81 -22.72
N SER A 646 9.46 -35.64 -23.35
CA SER A 646 9.73 -34.37 -22.69
C SER A 646 8.46 -33.77 -22.07
N LEU A 647 8.57 -33.35 -20.80
CA LEU A 647 7.51 -32.61 -20.12
C LEU A 647 7.18 -31.30 -20.86
N MET A 648 8.19 -30.54 -21.29
CA MET A 648 7.96 -29.27 -22.00
C MET A 648 7.26 -29.52 -23.35
N ALA A 649 7.67 -30.56 -24.09
CA ALA A 649 7.00 -30.91 -25.35
C ALA A 649 5.52 -31.24 -25.13
N LYS A 650 5.20 -32.05 -24.10
CA LYS A 650 3.81 -32.35 -23.72
C LYS A 650 3.02 -31.08 -23.40
N CYS A 651 3.62 -30.15 -22.65
CA CYS A 651 2.99 -28.87 -22.32
C CYS A 651 2.71 -28.02 -23.56
N GLN A 652 3.66 -27.94 -24.51
CA GLN A 652 3.50 -27.19 -25.75
C GLN A 652 2.43 -27.80 -26.67
N PHE A 653 2.38 -29.12 -26.81
CA PHE A 653 1.33 -29.77 -27.60
C PHE A 653 -0.07 -29.55 -26.99
N LEU A 654 -0.23 -29.65 -25.67
CA LEU A 654 -1.48 -29.32 -25.01
C LEU A 654 -1.83 -27.82 -25.14
N ALA A 655 -0.85 -26.91 -25.16
CA ALA A 655 -1.10 -25.50 -25.42
C ALA A 655 -1.68 -25.25 -26.81
N ILE A 656 -1.18 -25.97 -27.83
CA ILE A 656 -1.71 -25.89 -29.20
C ILE A 656 -3.16 -26.38 -29.23
N ILE A 657 -3.45 -27.52 -28.58
CA ILE A 657 -4.82 -28.08 -28.50
C ILE A 657 -5.74 -27.14 -27.73
N LEU A 658 -5.31 -26.64 -26.56
CA LEU A 658 -6.06 -25.68 -25.73
C LEU A 658 -6.45 -24.43 -26.52
N LYS A 659 -5.54 -23.91 -27.36
CA LYS A 659 -5.81 -22.72 -28.18
C LYS A 659 -6.81 -22.99 -29.31
N ARG A 660 -6.91 -24.22 -29.80
CA ARG A 660 -7.79 -24.61 -30.93
C ARG A 660 -9.18 -25.04 -30.46
N GLU A 661 -9.24 -25.92 -29.47
CA GLU A 661 -10.46 -26.63 -29.09
C GLU A 661 -11.00 -26.21 -27.71
N GLY A 662 -10.18 -25.53 -26.89
CA GLY A 662 -10.55 -25.10 -25.54
C GLY A 662 -10.22 -26.12 -24.43
N PRO A 663 -10.52 -25.78 -23.16
CA PRO A 663 -10.09 -26.55 -21.97
C PRO A 663 -10.82 -27.88 -21.77
N GLU A 664 -12.07 -27.96 -22.23
CA GLU A 664 -12.93 -29.14 -22.07
C GLU A 664 -12.71 -30.20 -23.16
N PHE A 665 -11.87 -29.93 -24.16
CA PHE A 665 -11.57 -30.90 -25.20
C PHE A 665 -10.90 -32.14 -24.59
N GLU A 666 -11.36 -33.32 -24.98
CA GLU A 666 -10.85 -34.58 -24.42
C GLU A 666 -9.71 -35.15 -25.26
N VAL A 667 -8.60 -35.47 -24.60
CA VAL A 667 -7.50 -36.24 -25.17
C VAL A 667 -7.39 -37.53 -24.37
N GLN A 668 -7.60 -38.67 -25.02
CA GLN A 668 -7.64 -39.99 -24.37
C GLN A 668 -8.66 -40.10 -23.22
N GLY A 669 -9.82 -39.45 -23.35
CA GLY A 669 -10.89 -39.49 -22.34
C GLY A 669 -10.63 -38.66 -21.08
N THR A 670 -9.61 -37.78 -21.10
CA THR A 670 -9.34 -36.80 -20.04
C THR A 670 -9.34 -35.41 -20.64
N SER A 671 -9.93 -34.42 -19.97
CA SER A 671 -9.94 -33.03 -20.47
C SER A 671 -8.52 -32.44 -20.53
N VAL A 672 -8.28 -31.55 -21.49
CA VAL A 672 -7.01 -30.82 -21.62
C VAL A 672 -6.67 -30.08 -20.32
N GLN A 673 -7.66 -29.51 -19.62
CA GLN A 673 -7.45 -28.85 -18.33
C GLN A 673 -6.95 -29.82 -17.24
N SER A 674 -7.52 -31.02 -17.15
CA SER A 674 -7.08 -32.04 -16.18
C SER A 674 -5.68 -32.58 -16.52
N LEU A 675 -5.38 -32.79 -17.81
CA LEU A 675 -4.05 -33.17 -18.27
C LEU A 675 -2.99 -32.10 -17.97
N LEU A 676 -3.31 -30.82 -18.21
CA LEU A 676 -2.43 -29.70 -17.86
C LEU A 676 -2.21 -29.61 -16.35
N THR A 677 -3.24 -29.82 -15.54
CA THR A 677 -3.14 -29.84 -14.07
C THR A 677 -2.26 -30.99 -13.59
N THR A 678 -2.38 -32.16 -14.23
CA THR A 678 -1.55 -33.33 -13.93
C THR A 678 -0.07 -33.07 -14.29
N LEU A 679 0.19 -32.51 -15.47
CA LEU A 679 1.54 -32.13 -15.89
C LEU A 679 2.13 -31.03 -14.99
N TYR A 680 1.32 -30.06 -14.57
CA TYR A 680 1.71 -29.03 -13.62
C TYR A 680 2.17 -29.62 -12.28
N ASN A 681 1.41 -30.57 -11.74
CA ASN A 681 1.76 -31.27 -10.50
C ASN A 681 3.02 -32.12 -10.67
N GLN A 682 3.10 -32.88 -11.76
CA GLN A 682 4.28 -33.70 -12.08
C GLN A 682 5.55 -32.85 -12.25
N ALA A 683 5.48 -31.76 -13.00
CA ALA A 683 6.60 -30.85 -13.22
C ALA A 683 7.04 -30.16 -11.92
N GLY A 684 6.09 -29.84 -11.03
CA GLY A 684 6.40 -29.28 -9.70
C GLY A 684 7.14 -30.28 -8.81
N SER A 685 6.70 -31.54 -8.78
CA SER A 685 7.38 -32.61 -8.02
C SER A 685 8.81 -32.86 -8.53
N LEU A 686 9.04 -32.69 -9.85
CA LEU A 686 10.35 -32.82 -10.49
C LEU A 686 11.15 -31.51 -10.53
N ARG A 687 10.60 -30.41 -10.00
CA ARG A 687 11.21 -29.07 -9.99
C ARG A 687 11.62 -28.54 -11.35
N TYR A 688 10.90 -28.94 -12.40
CA TYR A 688 11.14 -28.42 -13.74
C TYR A 688 10.35 -27.12 -13.93
N TRP A 689 10.91 -26.03 -13.41
CA TRP A 689 10.21 -24.75 -13.22
C TRP A 689 9.71 -24.11 -14.52
N SER A 690 10.42 -24.32 -15.62
CA SER A 690 9.99 -23.81 -16.93
C SER A 690 8.64 -24.40 -17.37
N ALA A 691 8.47 -25.72 -17.23
CA ALA A 691 7.20 -26.39 -17.51
C ALA A 691 6.11 -26.02 -16.50
N VAL A 692 6.46 -25.86 -15.21
CA VAL A 692 5.53 -25.41 -14.17
C VAL A 692 4.98 -24.02 -14.49
N ARG A 693 5.85 -23.06 -14.86
CA ARG A 693 5.46 -21.70 -15.28
C ARG A 693 4.61 -21.73 -16.53
N TYR A 694 4.98 -22.54 -17.51
CA TYR A 694 4.24 -22.66 -18.76
C TYR A 694 2.82 -23.20 -18.52
N CYS A 695 2.67 -24.30 -17.76
CA CYS A 695 1.35 -24.82 -17.37
C CYS A 695 0.54 -23.83 -16.53
N SER A 696 1.17 -23.20 -15.53
CA SER A 696 0.53 -22.18 -14.66
C SER A 696 -0.02 -21.01 -15.49
N SER A 697 0.70 -20.60 -16.54
CA SER A 697 0.23 -19.58 -17.48
C SER A 697 -1.02 -20.03 -18.23
N LEU A 698 -1.00 -21.24 -18.80
CA LEU A 698 -2.13 -21.79 -19.57
C LEU A 698 -3.38 -21.99 -18.72
N LEU A 699 -3.20 -22.43 -17.47
CA LEU A 699 -4.27 -22.58 -16.47
C LEU A 699 -4.73 -21.25 -15.88
N LYS A 700 -4.02 -20.15 -16.19
CA LYS A 700 -4.27 -18.79 -15.69
C LYS A 700 -4.22 -18.67 -14.16
N TYR A 701 -3.35 -19.45 -13.51
CA TYR A 701 -3.17 -19.39 -12.06
C TYR A 701 -2.50 -18.09 -11.61
N THR A 702 -3.12 -17.41 -10.67
CA THR A 702 -2.61 -16.14 -10.14
C THR A 702 -2.03 -16.28 -8.74
N VAL A 703 -1.02 -15.47 -8.46
CA VAL A 703 -0.46 -15.34 -7.10
C VAL A 703 -1.51 -14.81 -6.13
N ASP A 704 -1.73 -15.56 -5.04
CA ASP A 704 -2.55 -15.10 -3.92
C ASP A 704 -2.01 -13.78 -3.36
N SER A 705 -2.89 -12.79 -3.19
CA SER A 705 -2.52 -11.49 -2.59
C SER A 705 -1.50 -10.64 -3.37
N ILE A 706 -1.46 -10.72 -4.70
CA ILE A 706 -0.63 -9.80 -5.54
C ILE A 706 -0.99 -8.31 -5.37
N SER A 707 -2.27 -8.00 -5.11
CA SER A 707 -2.80 -6.64 -5.02
C SER A 707 -2.21 -5.82 -3.83
N PRO A 708 -2.10 -6.36 -2.60
CA PRO A 708 -1.33 -5.73 -1.53
C PRO A 708 0.12 -5.36 -1.88
N PHE A 709 0.83 -6.21 -2.63
CA PHE A 709 2.22 -5.96 -3.02
C PHE A 709 2.35 -4.80 -4.02
N ILE A 710 1.43 -4.72 -5.00
CA ILE A 710 1.34 -3.55 -5.89
C ILE A 710 1.03 -2.29 -5.08
N THR A 711 0.10 -2.35 -4.13
CA THR A 711 -0.26 -1.21 -3.29
C THR A 711 0.95 -0.71 -2.47
N ALA A 712 1.77 -1.61 -1.93
CA ALA A 712 2.98 -1.26 -1.20
C ALA A 712 3.98 -0.46 -2.05
N VAL A 713 4.09 -0.79 -3.35
CA VAL A 713 4.91 -0.03 -4.31
C VAL A 713 4.33 1.38 -4.54
N LEU A 714 3.01 1.46 -4.79
CA LEU A 714 2.32 2.72 -5.07
C LEU A 714 2.41 3.72 -3.92
N VAL A 715 2.21 3.25 -2.69
CA VAL A 715 2.23 4.09 -1.49
C VAL A 715 3.61 4.72 -1.25
N LYS A 716 4.69 4.02 -1.60
CA LYS A 716 6.07 4.55 -1.55
C LYS A 716 6.36 5.55 -2.67
N GLY A 717 5.34 6.02 -3.39
CA GLY A 717 5.44 7.03 -4.44
C GLY A 717 6.08 6.52 -5.71
N LYS A 718 6.03 5.21 -5.96
CA LYS A 718 6.56 4.56 -7.17
C LYS A 718 5.44 4.02 -8.03
N GLN A 719 5.69 3.83 -9.32
CA GLN A 719 4.79 3.12 -10.21
C GLN A 719 5.33 1.74 -10.56
N ILE A 720 4.47 0.85 -11.03
CA ILE A 720 4.87 -0.45 -11.55
C ILE A 720 4.18 -0.70 -12.90
N THR A 721 4.90 -1.28 -13.85
CA THR A 721 4.32 -1.68 -15.14
C THR A 721 4.58 -3.15 -15.43
N VAL A 722 3.62 -3.74 -16.12
CA VAL A 722 3.72 -5.10 -16.66
C VAL A 722 3.53 -5.07 -18.17
N GLY A 723 4.26 -5.94 -18.87
CA GLY A 723 4.29 -5.95 -20.33
C GLY A 723 5.59 -6.53 -20.87
N VAL A 724 5.55 -7.01 -22.12
CA VAL A 724 6.71 -7.53 -22.84
C VAL A 724 7.43 -6.38 -23.55
N ILE A 725 8.77 -6.39 -23.57
CA ILE A 725 9.58 -5.35 -24.22
C ILE A 725 9.22 -5.25 -25.70
N GLY A 726 9.10 -4.02 -26.21
CA GLY A 726 8.67 -3.73 -27.58
C GLY A 726 7.16 -3.78 -27.80
N GLN A 727 6.38 -4.20 -26.80
CA GLN A 727 4.92 -4.20 -26.82
C GLN A 727 4.36 -3.12 -25.88
N LYS A 728 3.02 -2.94 -25.90
CA LYS A 728 2.34 -2.00 -25.02
C LYS A 728 2.45 -2.46 -23.56
N GLU A 729 3.02 -1.60 -22.70
CA GLU A 729 3.02 -1.80 -21.26
C GLU A 729 1.74 -1.27 -20.61
N THR A 730 1.24 -1.97 -19.60
CA THR A 730 0.15 -1.50 -18.75
C THR A 730 0.71 -0.96 -17.45
N VAL A 731 0.34 0.28 -17.10
CA VAL A 731 0.76 0.94 -15.86
C VAL A 731 -0.24 0.65 -14.77
N PHE A 732 0.23 0.15 -13.63
CA PHE A 732 -0.53 0.18 -12.39
C PHE A 732 -0.17 1.47 -11.67
N ASP A 733 -1.07 2.45 -11.75
CA ASP A 733 -0.97 3.77 -11.12
C ASP A 733 -1.95 3.95 -9.95
N LYS A 734 -2.92 3.04 -9.83
CA LYS A 734 -3.86 2.92 -8.73
C LYS A 734 -3.95 1.46 -8.27
N PRO A 735 -4.36 1.21 -7.01
CA PRO A 735 -4.63 -0.15 -6.55
C PRO A 735 -5.75 -0.80 -7.38
N MET A 736 -5.51 -2.03 -7.84
CA MET A 736 -6.47 -2.81 -8.65
C MET A 736 -6.96 -4.05 -7.88
N THR A 737 -8.13 -4.57 -8.25
CA THR A 737 -8.64 -5.84 -7.74
C THR A 737 -7.85 -7.02 -8.30
N PRO A 738 -7.80 -8.17 -7.60
CA PRO A 738 -7.10 -9.36 -8.10
C PRO A 738 -7.56 -9.80 -9.51
N SER A 739 -8.87 -9.74 -9.78
CA SER A 739 -9.45 -10.08 -11.09
C SER A 739 -8.99 -9.13 -12.21
N GLU A 740 -8.92 -7.82 -11.92
CA GLU A 740 -8.40 -6.86 -12.89
C GLU A 740 -6.91 -7.11 -13.17
N ILE A 741 -6.11 -7.39 -12.14
CA ILE A 741 -4.67 -7.69 -12.28
C ILE A 741 -4.48 -8.95 -13.13
N ALA A 742 -5.23 -10.02 -12.83
CA ALA A 742 -5.24 -11.26 -13.61
C ALA A 742 -5.55 -10.99 -15.08
N SER A 743 -6.61 -10.22 -15.34
CA SER A 743 -7.01 -9.86 -16.71
C SER A 743 -5.92 -9.08 -17.44
N VAL A 744 -5.23 -8.16 -16.79
CA VAL A 744 -4.14 -7.39 -17.40
C VAL A 744 -2.98 -8.31 -17.76
N ILE A 745 -2.55 -9.19 -16.84
CA ILE A 745 -1.42 -10.10 -17.04
C ILE A 745 -1.68 -11.02 -18.23
N TYR A 746 -2.82 -11.70 -18.26
CA TYR A 746 -3.11 -12.67 -19.31
C TYR A 746 -3.55 -12.04 -20.64
N ASN A 747 -4.03 -10.80 -20.65
CA ASN A 747 -4.37 -10.12 -21.92
C ASN A 747 -3.21 -9.32 -22.51
N THR A 748 -2.25 -8.86 -21.69
CA THR A 748 -1.15 -7.97 -22.14
C THR A 748 0.17 -8.72 -22.32
N ILE A 749 0.42 -9.78 -21.53
CA ILE A 749 1.72 -10.45 -21.49
C ILE A 749 1.65 -11.81 -22.20
N GLN A 750 0.73 -12.69 -21.77
CA GLN A 750 0.61 -14.06 -22.27
C GLN A 750 0.54 -14.20 -23.81
N PRO A 751 -0.11 -13.29 -24.56
CA PRO A 751 -0.16 -13.41 -26.03
C PRO A 751 1.20 -13.29 -26.72
N TYR A 752 2.15 -12.60 -26.08
CA TYR A 752 3.49 -12.38 -26.60
C TYR A 752 4.52 -13.33 -25.97
N ASP A 753 4.36 -13.65 -24.69
CA ASP A 753 5.23 -14.58 -23.96
C ASP A 753 4.46 -15.26 -22.83
N THR A 754 4.27 -16.57 -22.96
CA THR A 754 3.49 -17.38 -22.01
C THR A 754 4.17 -17.48 -20.66
N THR A 755 5.49 -17.66 -20.62
CA THR A 755 6.25 -17.84 -19.36
C THR A 755 6.40 -16.51 -18.62
N GLN A 756 6.59 -15.40 -19.33
CA GLN A 756 6.67 -14.07 -18.70
C GLN A 756 5.39 -13.68 -17.97
N ALA A 757 4.22 -14.15 -18.38
CA ALA A 757 2.98 -13.88 -17.63
C ALA A 757 3.05 -14.36 -16.18
N VAL A 758 3.80 -15.44 -15.91
CA VAL A 758 4.00 -15.99 -14.56
C VAL A 758 5.23 -15.36 -13.89
N LEU A 759 6.35 -15.22 -14.60
CA LEU A 759 7.56 -14.58 -14.05
C LEU A 759 7.31 -13.12 -13.62
N GLN A 760 6.53 -12.36 -14.39
CA GLN A 760 6.21 -10.98 -14.00
C GLN A 760 5.35 -10.94 -12.73
N GLN A 761 4.48 -11.93 -12.48
CA GLN A 761 3.76 -12.03 -11.19
C GLN A 761 4.72 -12.27 -10.02
N GLU A 762 5.71 -13.16 -10.19
CA GLU A 762 6.75 -13.40 -9.19
C GLU A 762 7.55 -12.14 -8.88
N VAL A 763 8.03 -11.44 -9.92
CA VAL A 763 8.80 -10.20 -9.75
C VAL A 763 7.98 -9.09 -9.12
N VAL A 764 6.69 -8.94 -9.47
CA VAL A 764 5.78 -7.99 -8.80
C VAL A 764 5.66 -8.30 -7.30
N LEU A 765 5.47 -9.57 -6.94
CA LEU A 765 5.40 -10.00 -5.54
C LEU A 765 6.71 -9.70 -4.81
N TYR A 766 7.86 -10.06 -5.38
CA TYR A 766 9.16 -9.82 -4.76
C TYR A 766 9.49 -8.33 -4.66
N CYS A 767 9.16 -7.52 -5.66
CA CYS A 767 9.32 -6.06 -5.60
C CYS A 767 8.48 -5.46 -4.47
N GLY A 768 7.21 -5.88 -4.31
CA GLY A 768 6.35 -5.40 -3.24
C GLY A 768 6.84 -5.81 -1.84
N ARG A 769 7.43 -7.00 -1.69
CA ARG A 769 8.07 -7.42 -0.43
C ARG A 769 9.37 -6.66 -0.16
N LEU A 770 10.23 -6.50 -1.17
CA LEU A 770 11.51 -5.81 -1.05
C LEU A 770 11.31 -4.33 -0.74
N ILE A 771 10.33 -3.65 -1.34
CA ILE A 771 10.12 -2.21 -1.06
C ILE A 771 9.58 -1.97 0.36
N ALA A 772 8.82 -2.93 0.90
CA ALA A 772 8.33 -2.88 2.27
C ALA A 772 9.44 -3.11 3.31
N THR A 773 10.41 -3.99 2.99
CA THR A 773 11.49 -4.39 3.91
C THR A 773 12.75 -3.53 3.75
N ASN A 774 13.23 -3.37 2.52
CA ASN A 774 14.46 -2.68 2.14
C ASN A 774 14.18 -1.61 1.05
N PRO A 775 13.47 -0.51 1.37
CA PRO A 775 13.10 0.51 0.39
C PRO A 775 14.29 1.19 -0.31
N GLN A 776 15.47 1.16 0.31
CA GLN A 776 16.71 1.76 -0.22
C GLN A 776 17.16 1.13 -1.53
N VAL A 777 16.86 -0.16 -1.75
CA VAL A 777 17.19 -0.89 -2.98
C VAL A 777 16.54 -0.25 -4.22
N PHE A 778 15.42 0.45 -4.04
CA PHE A 778 14.70 1.17 -5.09
C PHE A 778 15.04 2.67 -5.15
N LYS A 779 16.09 3.14 -4.45
CA LYS A 779 16.52 4.54 -4.50
C LYS A 779 16.95 4.89 -5.93
N GLY A 780 16.38 5.97 -6.47
CA GLY A 780 16.58 6.38 -7.86
C GLY A 780 15.69 5.68 -8.89
N ILE A 781 14.87 4.69 -8.50
CA ILE A 781 13.89 4.07 -9.41
C ILE A 781 12.51 4.63 -9.09
N LEU A 782 11.91 5.39 -10.02
CA LEU A 782 10.54 5.89 -9.85
C LEU A 782 9.49 4.91 -10.35
N LYS A 783 9.76 4.28 -11.49
CA LYS A 783 8.84 3.37 -12.17
C LYS A 783 9.50 2.01 -12.38
N ILE A 784 8.98 0.98 -11.73
CA ILE A 784 9.47 -0.39 -11.83
C ILE A 784 8.83 -1.02 -13.07
N ARG A 785 9.58 -1.09 -14.17
CA ARG A 785 9.11 -1.72 -15.41
C ARG A 785 9.49 -3.20 -15.41
N VAL A 786 8.56 -4.08 -15.06
CA VAL A 786 8.86 -5.47 -14.72
C VAL A 786 9.46 -6.24 -15.90
N GLY A 787 9.01 -5.99 -17.13
CA GLY A 787 9.64 -6.55 -18.34
C GLY A 787 11.13 -6.17 -18.48
N TRP A 788 11.49 -4.91 -18.19
CA TRP A 788 12.88 -4.45 -18.23
C TRP A 788 13.71 -4.95 -17.05
N VAL A 789 13.09 -5.20 -15.90
CA VAL A 789 13.75 -5.86 -14.77
C VAL A 789 14.11 -7.31 -15.14
N LEU A 790 13.21 -8.05 -15.80
CA LEU A 790 13.51 -9.39 -16.32
C LEU A 790 14.62 -9.34 -17.37
N GLU A 791 14.65 -8.32 -18.23
CA GLU A 791 15.73 -8.14 -19.19
C GLU A 791 17.08 -7.85 -18.52
N ALA A 792 17.09 -7.03 -17.46
CA ALA A 792 18.28 -6.81 -16.65
C ALA A 792 18.78 -8.11 -16.00
N MET A 793 17.87 -9.00 -15.57
CA MET A 793 18.23 -10.33 -15.07
C MET A 793 18.89 -11.18 -16.16
N LYS A 794 18.33 -11.20 -17.38
CA LYS A 794 18.92 -11.92 -18.52
C LYS A 794 20.30 -11.39 -18.87
N ILE A 795 20.46 -10.07 -18.99
CA ILE A 795 21.74 -9.42 -19.26
C ILE A 795 22.77 -9.77 -18.17
N TYR A 796 22.38 -9.78 -16.90
CA TYR A 796 23.28 -10.17 -15.81
C TYR A 796 23.74 -11.62 -15.92
N LEU A 797 22.84 -12.55 -16.26
CA LEU A 797 23.19 -13.96 -16.46
C LEU A 797 24.15 -14.12 -17.65
N GLU A 798 23.92 -13.41 -18.75
CA GLU A 798 24.83 -13.40 -19.91
C GLU A 798 26.23 -12.91 -19.54
N ILE A 799 26.32 -11.80 -18.78
CA ILE A 799 27.59 -11.25 -18.31
C ILE A 799 28.31 -12.25 -17.40
N SER A 800 27.58 -12.84 -16.45
CA SER A 800 28.13 -13.80 -15.49
C SER A 800 28.70 -15.03 -16.21
N ASN A 801 27.97 -15.54 -17.21
CA ASN A 801 28.41 -16.67 -18.03
C ASN A 801 29.68 -16.33 -18.85
N GLN A 802 29.76 -15.14 -19.42
CA GLN A 802 30.94 -14.68 -20.18
C GLN A 802 32.19 -14.50 -19.31
N GLN A 803 32.05 -14.03 -18.07
CA GLN A 803 33.18 -13.85 -17.15
C GLN A 803 33.76 -15.20 -16.70
N THR A 804 32.93 -16.22 -16.49
CA THR A 804 33.37 -17.55 -16.05
C THR A 804 34.07 -18.39 -17.11
N VAL A 805 33.88 -18.11 -18.41
CA VAL A 805 34.67 -18.79 -19.47
C VAL A 805 36.19 -18.51 -19.34
N ARG A 806 36.57 -17.49 -18.56
CA ARG A 806 37.98 -17.16 -18.28
C ARG A 806 38.55 -17.88 -17.03
N GLU A 807 37.72 -18.50 -16.20
CA GLU A 807 38.13 -19.20 -14.97
C GLU A 807 37.65 -20.67 -15.03
N ALA A 808 38.59 -21.59 -15.20
CA ALA A 808 38.34 -22.99 -15.49
C ALA A 808 37.87 -23.79 -14.26
N ASP A 809 36.60 -23.66 -13.87
CA ASP A 809 35.97 -24.58 -12.90
C ASP A 809 34.70 -25.24 -13.48
N VAL A 810 34.84 -26.53 -13.78
CA VAL A 810 33.95 -27.34 -14.65
C VAL A 810 32.69 -27.86 -13.91
N LYS A 811 32.59 -27.71 -12.58
CA LYS A 811 31.50 -28.31 -11.79
C LYS A 811 30.30 -27.39 -11.52
N GLU A 812 30.43 -26.08 -11.72
CA GLU A 812 29.32 -25.11 -11.57
C GLU A 812 28.68 -24.68 -12.92
N SER A 813 29.18 -25.20 -14.05
CA SER A 813 28.79 -24.79 -15.39
C SER A 813 27.41 -25.28 -15.83
N ALA A 814 26.94 -26.43 -15.32
CA ALA A 814 25.65 -27.01 -15.69
C ALA A 814 24.45 -26.19 -15.16
N LEU A 815 24.55 -25.62 -13.95
CA LEU A 815 23.48 -24.79 -13.37
C LEU A 815 23.38 -23.40 -14.04
N ARG A 816 24.46 -22.91 -14.67
CA ARG A 816 24.63 -21.52 -15.12
C ARG A 816 24.18 -21.26 -16.57
N ASN A 817 24.01 -22.30 -17.38
CA ASN A 817 23.47 -22.21 -18.74
C ASN A 817 21.94 -22.38 -18.82
N ASN A 818 21.26 -22.53 -17.69
CA ASN A 818 19.80 -22.62 -17.67
C ASN A 818 19.15 -21.29 -18.12
N PRO A 819 18.08 -21.33 -18.93
CA PRO A 819 17.30 -20.13 -19.21
C PRO A 819 16.66 -19.61 -17.91
N LEU A 820 16.46 -18.30 -17.81
CA LEU A 820 15.82 -17.65 -16.65
C LEU A 820 14.52 -18.35 -16.23
N ASP A 821 13.77 -18.83 -17.22
CA ASP A 821 12.49 -19.54 -17.08
C ASP A 821 12.59 -20.85 -16.27
N ASN A 822 13.77 -21.45 -16.15
CA ASN A 822 13.99 -22.67 -15.38
C ASN A 822 14.66 -22.42 -14.01
N TYR A 823 14.93 -21.17 -13.64
CA TYR A 823 15.44 -20.84 -12.30
C TYR A 823 14.35 -21.07 -11.26
N SER A 824 14.70 -21.66 -10.11
CA SER A 824 13.74 -21.81 -9.00
C SER A 824 13.21 -20.44 -8.53
N PRO A 825 11.99 -20.38 -7.96
CA PRO A 825 11.43 -19.16 -7.38
C PRO A 825 12.40 -18.40 -6.44
N TYR A 826 13.12 -19.12 -5.59
CA TYR A 826 14.13 -18.56 -4.70
C TYR A 826 15.29 -17.94 -5.49
N GLN A 827 15.81 -18.63 -6.50
CA GLN A 827 16.90 -18.08 -7.33
C GLN A 827 16.46 -16.85 -8.13
N VAL A 828 15.22 -16.80 -8.64
CA VAL A 828 14.66 -15.60 -9.29
C VAL A 828 14.61 -14.43 -8.32
N ARG A 829 14.22 -14.67 -7.06
CA ARG A 829 14.22 -13.64 -6.01
C ARG A 829 15.64 -13.15 -5.69
N GLN A 830 16.63 -14.03 -5.61
CA GLN A 830 18.04 -13.65 -5.40
C GLN A 830 18.59 -12.82 -6.56
N LEU A 831 18.27 -13.23 -7.79
CA LEU A 831 18.66 -12.53 -9.00
C LEU A 831 18.04 -11.13 -9.08
N LEU A 832 16.77 -10.99 -8.70
CA LEU A 832 16.12 -9.68 -8.56
C LEU A 832 16.86 -8.77 -7.58
N HIS A 833 17.17 -9.27 -6.39
CA HIS A 833 17.91 -8.49 -5.40
C HIS A 833 19.27 -8.07 -5.96
N LYS A 834 20.01 -9.00 -6.57
CA LYS A 834 21.32 -8.75 -7.17
C LYS A 834 21.29 -7.65 -8.23
N VAL A 835 20.33 -7.71 -9.16
CA VAL A 835 20.15 -6.69 -10.21
C VAL A 835 19.78 -5.33 -9.62
N LEU A 836 18.88 -5.30 -8.64
CA LEU A 836 18.47 -4.04 -8.00
C LEU A 836 19.57 -3.43 -7.10
N THR A 837 20.59 -4.18 -6.69
CA THR A 837 21.70 -3.68 -5.88
C THR A 837 23.01 -3.54 -6.66
N ILE A 838 22.94 -3.35 -7.98
CA ILE A 838 24.12 -3.31 -8.85
C ILE A 838 25.24 -2.38 -8.35
N ARG A 839 24.89 -1.20 -7.83
CA ARG A 839 25.85 -0.21 -7.31
C ARG A 839 26.71 -0.72 -6.15
N ASP A 840 26.24 -1.71 -5.40
CA ASP A 840 26.91 -2.19 -4.20
C ASP A 840 28.05 -3.18 -4.51
N TRP A 841 28.06 -3.72 -5.74
CA TRP A 841 28.96 -4.81 -6.13
C TRP A 841 29.58 -4.66 -7.53
N SER A 842 29.09 -3.74 -8.39
CA SER A 842 29.58 -3.57 -9.77
C SER A 842 31.10 -3.37 -9.86
N ASP A 843 31.66 -2.61 -8.92
CA ASP A 843 33.10 -2.34 -8.86
C ASP A 843 33.89 -3.57 -8.40
N LYS A 844 33.31 -4.37 -7.49
CA LYS A 844 33.92 -5.60 -6.97
C LYS A 844 34.00 -6.68 -8.05
N GLU A 845 32.96 -6.80 -8.87
CA GLU A 845 32.88 -7.75 -10.00
C GLU A 845 33.45 -7.17 -11.30
N LYS A 846 34.06 -5.97 -11.25
CA LYS A 846 34.74 -5.30 -12.37
C LYS A 846 33.90 -5.26 -13.65
N LEU A 847 32.61 -4.94 -13.52
CA LEU A 847 31.74 -4.73 -14.67
C LEU A 847 32.26 -3.60 -15.55
N THR A 848 32.21 -3.78 -16.87
CA THR A 848 32.58 -2.72 -17.81
C THR A 848 31.57 -1.58 -17.76
N THR A 849 31.97 -0.36 -18.13
CA THR A 849 31.06 0.80 -18.16
C THR A 849 29.80 0.53 -18.98
N LEU A 850 29.94 -0.15 -20.13
CA LEU A 850 28.81 -0.52 -20.97
C LEU A 850 27.85 -1.48 -20.25
N GLN A 851 28.37 -2.49 -19.56
CA GLN A 851 27.56 -3.44 -18.78
C GLN A 851 26.79 -2.72 -17.66
N GLN A 852 27.45 -1.82 -16.94
CA GLN A 852 26.82 -1.01 -15.90
C GLN A 852 25.72 -0.11 -16.49
N ARG A 853 25.99 0.57 -17.61
CA ARG A 853 25.00 1.41 -18.32
C ARG A 853 23.79 0.62 -18.81
N ARG A 854 23.98 -0.60 -19.32
CA ARG A 854 22.89 -1.49 -19.73
C ARG A 854 21.99 -1.87 -18.56
N LEU A 855 22.58 -2.33 -17.46
CA LEU A 855 21.83 -2.78 -16.29
C LEU A 855 21.10 -1.62 -15.59
N GLU A 856 21.77 -0.50 -15.34
CA GLU A 856 21.14 0.69 -14.74
C GLU A 856 20.11 1.34 -15.68
N GLY A 857 20.39 1.30 -16.98
CA GLY A 857 19.48 1.74 -18.03
C GLY A 857 18.18 0.95 -18.05
N CYS A 858 18.22 -0.38 -17.93
CA CYS A 858 17.02 -1.21 -17.81
C CYS A 858 16.17 -0.84 -16.58
N LEU A 859 16.81 -0.48 -15.46
CA LEU A 859 16.14 -0.05 -14.24
C LEU A 859 15.65 1.41 -14.29
N CYS A 860 16.08 2.19 -15.29
CA CYS A 860 15.88 3.64 -15.37
C CYS A 860 16.29 4.34 -14.07
N ARG A 861 17.43 3.94 -13.47
CA ARG A 861 17.84 4.46 -12.17
C ARG A 861 18.53 5.82 -12.28
N VAL A 862 17.93 6.83 -11.65
CA VAL A 862 18.45 8.21 -11.67
C VAL A 862 19.13 8.62 -10.35
N PRO A 863 20.02 9.63 -10.37
CA PRO A 863 20.61 10.20 -9.16
C PRO A 863 19.62 10.88 -8.21
N GLN A 864 20.06 11.19 -6.99
CA GLN A 864 19.24 11.94 -6.03
C GLN A 864 18.96 13.36 -6.54
N HIS A 865 17.75 13.87 -6.30
CA HIS A 865 17.26 15.17 -6.79
C HIS A 865 17.20 15.31 -8.33
N PHE A 866 17.38 14.23 -9.10
CA PHE A 866 17.38 14.27 -10.56
C PHE A 866 16.16 14.99 -11.14
N TYR A 867 14.94 14.65 -10.73
CA TYR A 867 13.75 15.30 -11.28
C TYR A 867 13.68 16.80 -10.92
N SER A 868 14.07 17.20 -9.71
CA SER A 868 14.14 18.62 -9.35
C SER A 868 15.21 19.36 -10.15
N ASN A 869 16.33 18.70 -10.44
CA ASN A 869 17.39 19.23 -11.30
C ASN A 869 16.88 19.40 -12.74
N VAL A 870 16.13 18.45 -13.27
CA VAL A 870 15.49 18.53 -14.60
C VAL A 870 14.43 19.63 -14.64
N TRP A 871 13.67 19.85 -13.56
CA TRP A 871 12.77 21.01 -13.44
C TRP A 871 13.53 22.33 -13.57
N ASP A 872 14.67 22.44 -12.89
CA ASP A 872 15.50 23.65 -12.94
C ASP A 872 16.09 23.86 -14.34
N VAL A 873 16.47 22.78 -15.05
CA VAL A 873 16.85 22.83 -16.47
C VAL A 873 15.66 23.33 -17.31
N LEU A 874 14.48 22.73 -17.16
CA LEU A 874 13.27 23.11 -17.90
C LEU A 874 12.90 24.58 -17.69
N SER A 875 13.06 25.10 -16.46
CA SER A 875 12.83 26.51 -16.12
C SER A 875 13.74 27.49 -16.86
N ARG A 876 14.84 27.00 -17.44
CA ARG A 876 15.85 27.80 -18.15
C ARG A 876 15.95 27.47 -19.64
N THR A 877 15.10 26.59 -20.15
CA THR A 877 14.95 26.28 -21.57
C THR A 877 13.62 26.82 -22.07
N SER A 878 13.60 27.92 -22.84
CA SER A 878 12.35 28.63 -23.17
C SER A 878 11.36 27.83 -24.01
N LEU A 879 11.84 26.90 -24.84
CA LEU A 879 11.00 26.02 -25.66
C LEU A 879 10.86 24.60 -25.10
N GLY A 880 11.61 24.24 -24.06
CA GLY A 880 11.56 22.91 -23.43
C GLY A 880 12.67 21.95 -23.83
N LEU A 881 12.43 20.66 -23.63
CA LEU A 881 13.36 19.54 -23.83
C LEU A 881 12.81 18.57 -24.89
N ILE A 882 13.67 17.97 -25.72
CA ILE A 882 13.26 16.91 -26.66
C ILE A 882 14.25 15.74 -26.68
N VAL A 883 13.70 14.51 -26.72
CA VAL A 883 14.44 13.24 -26.87
C VAL A 883 13.61 12.24 -27.67
N GLN A 884 14.17 11.67 -28.74
CA GLN A 884 13.56 10.67 -29.63
C GLN A 884 12.10 11.04 -30.00
N SER A 885 11.89 12.31 -30.37
CA SER A 885 10.58 12.92 -30.70
C SER A 885 9.62 13.15 -29.54
N TYR A 886 9.99 12.84 -28.30
CA TYR A 886 9.21 13.18 -27.11
C TYR A 886 9.60 14.58 -26.61
N GLU A 887 8.65 15.51 -26.64
CA GLU A 887 8.84 16.90 -26.21
C GLU A 887 8.22 17.16 -24.83
N ILE A 888 9.01 17.76 -23.94
CA ILE A 888 8.54 18.35 -22.68
C ILE A 888 8.61 19.88 -22.86
N PRO A 889 7.50 20.55 -23.20
CA PRO A 889 7.52 21.99 -23.37
C PRO A 889 7.67 22.69 -22.02
N GLN A 890 8.28 23.87 -21.99
CA GLN A 890 8.40 24.66 -20.75
C GLN A 890 7.02 25.08 -20.22
N GLN A 891 6.19 25.64 -21.11
CA GLN A 891 4.80 25.97 -20.84
C GLN A 891 3.90 25.04 -21.66
N PRO A 892 2.81 24.50 -21.11
CA PRO A 892 2.21 24.81 -19.80
C PRO A 892 2.75 23.93 -18.64
N THR A 893 3.87 23.22 -18.79
CA THR A 893 4.37 22.31 -17.75
C THR A 893 4.62 23.02 -16.42
N LEU A 894 5.32 24.17 -16.46
CA LEU A 894 5.62 24.97 -15.26
C LEU A 894 4.42 25.75 -14.70
N SER A 895 3.32 25.88 -15.46
CA SER A 895 2.06 26.43 -14.95
C SER A 895 1.19 25.36 -14.30
N ASN A 896 1.20 24.15 -14.87
CA ASN A 896 0.31 23.07 -14.45
C ASN A 896 0.86 22.27 -13.27
N GLN A 897 2.18 22.25 -13.07
CA GLN A 897 2.83 21.38 -12.09
C GLN A 897 3.71 22.20 -11.12
N SER A 898 4.32 21.52 -10.15
CA SER A 898 5.31 22.11 -9.23
C SER A 898 6.57 21.26 -9.16
N ARG A 899 7.68 21.91 -8.77
CA ARG A 899 9.03 21.35 -8.70
C ARG A 899 9.14 20.01 -7.94
N SER A 900 8.34 19.82 -6.89
CA SER A 900 8.38 18.64 -6.02
C SER A 900 7.24 17.64 -6.28
N GLU A 901 6.44 17.84 -7.33
CA GLU A 901 5.30 16.97 -7.61
C GLU A 901 5.70 15.68 -8.33
N LEU A 902 5.06 14.58 -7.94
CA LEU A 902 5.25 13.27 -8.58
C LEU A 902 4.89 13.31 -10.08
N ASN A 903 3.88 14.08 -10.46
CA ASN A 903 3.42 14.18 -11.85
C ASN A 903 4.49 14.71 -12.81
N PHE A 904 5.33 15.66 -12.38
CA PHE A 904 6.44 16.13 -13.19
C PHE A 904 7.51 15.06 -13.34
N ALA A 905 7.86 14.38 -12.24
CA ALA A 905 8.81 13.27 -12.28
C ALA A 905 8.34 12.15 -13.21
N LEU A 906 7.04 11.85 -13.24
CA LEU A 906 6.43 10.88 -14.15
C LEU A 906 6.48 11.31 -15.62
N LEU A 907 6.39 12.62 -15.91
CA LEU A 907 6.54 13.16 -17.26
C LEU A 907 7.97 12.97 -17.77
N VAL A 908 8.96 13.28 -16.94
CA VAL A 908 10.39 13.04 -17.25
C VAL A 908 10.66 11.55 -17.43
N GLU A 909 10.07 10.69 -16.59
CA GLU A 909 10.15 9.23 -16.78
C GLU A 909 9.56 8.79 -18.12
N GLN A 910 8.41 9.31 -18.54
CA GLN A 910 7.82 8.94 -19.83
C GLN A 910 8.75 9.30 -21.00
N MET A 911 9.41 10.45 -20.94
CA MET A 911 10.45 10.84 -21.91
C MET A 911 11.64 9.86 -21.89
N LEU A 912 12.16 9.47 -20.73
CA LEU A 912 13.26 8.49 -20.66
C LEU A 912 12.83 7.09 -21.12
N ASN A 913 11.57 6.74 -20.92
CA ASN A 913 11.03 5.43 -21.25
C ASN A 913 10.73 5.24 -22.75
N SER A 914 10.66 6.33 -23.54
CA SER A 914 10.57 6.25 -25.01
C SER A 914 11.84 5.63 -25.61
N ILE A 915 12.98 5.83 -24.94
CA ILE A 915 14.29 5.29 -25.34
C ILE A 915 14.31 3.78 -25.21
N GLN A 916 14.51 3.06 -26.32
CA GLN A 916 14.55 1.59 -26.31
C GLN A 916 15.90 1.01 -25.88
N ARG A 917 17.01 1.70 -26.17
CA ARG A 917 18.36 1.20 -25.83
C ARG A 917 18.71 1.57 -24.38
N PRO A 918 18.91 0.61 -23.46
CA PRO A 918 19.11 0.92 -22.05
C PRO A 918 20.40 1.72 -21.80
N GLU A 919 21.50 1.41 -22.48
CA GLU A 919 22.74 2.17 -22.38
C GLU A 919 22.58 3.62 -22.85
N TYR A 920 21.77 3.88 -23.89
CA TYR A 920 21.47 5.22 -24.36
C TYR A 920 20.63 6.00 -23.35
N ARG A 921 19.62 5.33 -22.77
CA ARG A 921 18.78 5.89 -21.70
C ARG A 921 19.65 6.39 -20.54
N GLN A 922 20.65 5.60 -20.13
CA GLN A 922 21.57 5.98 -19.08
C GLN A 922 22.44 7.20 -19.47
N VAL A 923 22.92 7.27 -20.71
CA VAL A 923 23.69 8.42 -21.22
C VAL A 923 22.85 9.71 -21.22
N ILE A 924 21.56 9.64 -21.54
CA ILE A 924 20.66 10.80 -21.45
C ILE A 924 20.47 11.28 -20.01
N VAL A 925 20.38 10.36 -19.04
CA VAL A 925 20.35 10.70 -17.61
C VAL A 925 21.65 11.40 -17.18
N GLU A 926 22.81 10.90 -17.60
CA GLU A 926 24.12 11.52 -17.36
C GLU A 926 24.19 12.93 -17.97
N LEU A 927 23.76 13.09 -19.22
CA LEU A 927 23.72 14.39 -19.92
C LEU A 927 22.85 15.42 -19.18
N LEU A 928 21.64 15.05 -18.76
CA LEU A 928 20.75 15.96 -18.00
C LEU A 928 21.37 16.39 -16.68
N CYS A 929 22.13 15.51 -16.00
CA CYS A 929 22.88 15.88 -14.82
C CYS A 929 23.97 16.91 -15.13
N ILE A 930 24.71 16.73 -16.22
CA ILE A 930 25.75 17.66 -16.68
C ILE A 930 25.14 19.04 -17.00
N VAL A 931 24.04 19.07 -17.76
CA VAL A 931 23.33 20.32 -18.10
C VAL A 931 22.87 21.04 -16.83
N SER A 932 22.28 20.31 -15.87
CA SER A 932 21.85 20.89 -14.59
C SER A 932 23.03 21.45 -13.79
N ILE A 933 24.17 20.77 -13.75
CA ILE A 933 25.39 21.26 -13.07
C ILE A 933 25.92 22.53 -13.73
N ILE A 934 25.96 22.59 -15.07
CA ILE A 934 26.41 23.77 -15.81
C ILE A 934 25.48 24.96 -15.53
N LEU A 935 24.16 24.77 -15.60
CA LEU A 935 23.19 25.84 -15.35
C LEU A 935 23.18 26.29 -13.87
N SER A 936 23.29 25.36 -12.92
CA SER A 936 23.32 25.71 -11.49
C SER A 936 24.55 26.53 -11.11
N ARG A 937 25.70 26.27 -11.72
CA ARG A 937 26.94 27.06 -11.52
C ARG A 937 26.92 28.42 -12.22
N ASN A 938 26.12 28.57 -13.26
CA ASN A 938 26.06 29.78 -14.10
C ASN A 938 24.59 30.27 -14.19
N PRO A 939 24.07 30.96 -13.16
CA PRO A 939 22.66 31.39 -13.07
C PRO A 939 22.17 32.30 -14.22
N GLU A 940 23.10 32.98 -14.88
CA GLU A 940 22.91 33.88 -16.02
C GLU A 940 22.63 33.16 -17.36
N LEU A 941 22.94 31.86 -17.45
CA LEU A 941 22.77 31.09 -18.68
C LEU A 941 21.34 30.55 -18.82
N CYS A 942 20.80 30.70 -20.04
CA CYS A 942 19.52 30.14 -20.49
C CYS A 942 19.64 29.62 -21.93
N PHE A 943 18.80 28.65 -22.29
CA PHE A 943 18.63 28.20 -23.67
C PHE A 943 17.38 28.87 -24.27
N HIS A 944 17.55 29.57 -25.40
CA HIS A 944 16.44 30.21 -26.12
C HIS A 944 15.76 29.30 -27.16
N LYS A 945 16.41 28.19 -27.51
CA LYS A 945 15.89 27.16 -28.40
C LYS A 945 15.48 25.92 -27.60
N ILE A 946 14.78 25.00 -28.25
CA ILE A 946 14.50 23.68 -27.68
C ILE A 946 15.83 22.96 -27.44
N LEU A 947 15.95 22.31 -26.27
CA LEU A 947 17.15 21.56 -25.93
C LEU A 947 17.01 20.13 -26.47
N ASP A 948 17.62 19.88 -27.63
CA ASP A 948 17.68 18.56 -28.26
C ASP A 948 18.82 17.72 -27.64
N LEU A 949 18.45 16.71 -26.84
CA LEU A 949 19.43 15.87 -26.17
C LEU A 949 20.07 14.85 -27.13
N ASP A 950 19.38 14.43 -28.20
CA ASP A 950 19.94 13.51 -29.18
C ASP A 950 21.05 14.18 -30.00
N GLN A 951 20.82 15.44 -30.37
CA GLN A 951 21.83 16.26 -31.04
C GLN A 951 23.09 16.39 -30.18
N LEU A 952 22.94 16.70 -28.89
CA LEU A 952 24.07 16.86 -27.97
C LEU A 952 24.88 15.57 -27.80
N VAL A 953 24.24 14.41 -27.69
CA VAL A 953 24.94 13.12 -27.63
C VAL A 953 25.66 12.82 -28.95
N THR A 954 25.02 13.13 -30.08
CA THR A 954 25.61 12.94 -31.40
C THR A 954 26.85 13.81 -31.59
N GLU A 955 26.78 15.10 -31.26
CA GLU A 955 27.92 16.03 -31.31
C GLU A 955 29.05 15.59 -30.37
N ALA A 956 28.73 15.15 -29.16
CA ALA A 956 29.72 14.62 -28.22
C ALA A 956 30.44 13.38 -28.78
N SER A 957 29.70 12.46 -29.40
CA SER A 957 30.26 11.27 -30.03
C SER A 957 31.15 11.61 -31.23
N GLN A 958 30.73 12.56 -32.07
CA GLN A 958 31.51 13.02 -33.23
C GLN A 958 32.82 13.67 -32.80
N MET A 959 32.79 14.52 -31.75
CA MET A 959 34.00 15.10 -31.17
C MET A 959 34.95 14.03 -30.64
N TYR A 960 34.42 12.99 -29.97
CA TYR A 960 35.21 11.87 -29.50
C TYR A 960 35.87 11.08 -30.64
N PHE A 961 35.14 10.74 -31.71
CA PHE A 961 35.71 10.00 -32.84
C PHE A 961 36.76 10.81 -33.60
N LYS A 962 36.52 12.12 -33.75
CA LYS A 962 37.46 13.06 -34.36
C LYS A 962 38.76 13.18 -33.57
N ASP A 963 38.66 13.37 -32.26
CA ASP A 963 39.84 13.53 -31.38
C ASP A 963 40.65 12.22 -31.24
N ASN A 964 40.05 11.05 -31.55
CA ASN A 964 40.72 9.74 -31.54
C ASN A 964 41.10 9.21 -32.94
N GLY A 965 40.98 10.00 -34.01
CA GLY A 965 41.39 9.60 -35.36
C GLY A 965 40.57 8.46 -35.97
N GLN A 966 39.31 8.28 -35.52
CA GLN A 966 38.37 7.26 -35.99
C GLN A 966 37.24 7.87 -36.84
N ASP A 967 37.55 8.90 -37.63
CA ASP A 967 36.59 9.55 -38.52
C ASP A 967 35.98 8.53 -39.51
N GLY A 968 34.66 8.28 -39.40
CA GLY A 968 33.90 7.39 -40.29
C GLY A 968 33.44 6.05 -39.68
N LEU A 969 33.92 5.66 -38.48
CA LEU A 969 33.44 4.48 -37.75
C LEU A 969 32.30 4.88 -36.79
N ASN A 970 31.08 5.03 -37.31
CA ASN A 970 29.89 5.47 -36.56
C ASN A 970 29.31 4.41 -35.61
N ASN A 971 30.13 3.63 -34.90
CA ASN A 971 29.60 2.76 -33.85
C ASN A 971 29.58 3.49 -32.51
N ILE A 972 28.44 4.15 -32.22
CA ILE A 972 28.20 4.88 -30.98
C ILE A 972 28.44 4.03 -29.71
N ASP A 973 28.39 2.70 -29.83
CA ASP A 973 28.66 1.76 -28.74
C ASP A 973 30.09 1.85 -28.22
N ASN A 974 31.05 2.21 -29.09
CA ASN A 974 32.43 2.44 -28.68
C ASN A 974 32.52 3.63 -27.73
N PHE A 975 31.79 4.71 -28.02
CA PHE A 975 31.72 5.87 -27.14
C PHE A 975 31.05 5.49 -25.81
N PHE A 976 29.94 4.75 -25.84
CA PHE A 976 29.26 4.28 -24.62
C PHE A 976 30.07 3.27 -23.80
N SER A 977 31.09 2.65 -24.38
CA SER A 977 31.98 1.72 -23.69
C SER A 977 33.13 2.41 -22.95
N THR A 978 33.39 3.70 -23.22
CA THR A 978 34.45 4.47 -22.55
C THR A 978 34.12 4.79 -21.08
N SER A 979 35.12 5.23 -20.31
CA SER A 979 34.92 5.59 -18.91
C SER A 979 34.00 6.81 -18.74
N TYR A 980 33.33 6.88 -17.59
CA TYR A 980 32.43 7.99 -17.26
C TYR A 980 33.11 9.37 -17.39
N GLU A 981 34.38 9.48 -17.00
CA GLU A 981 35.18 10.71 -17.07
C GLU A 981 35.32 11.22 -18.51
N VAL A 982 35.64 10.31 -19.44
CA VAL A 982 35.82 10.64 -20.86
C VAL A 982 34.48 11.06 -21.45
N THR A 983 33.43 10.25 -21.30
CA THR A 983 32.10 10.61 -21.81
C THR A 983 31.58 11.93 -21.23
N THR A 984 31.79 12.17 -19.94
CA THR A 984 31.37 13.41 -19.27
C THR A 984 32.06 14.63 -19.87
N GLY A 985 33.37 14.54 -20.16
CA GLY A 985 34.12 15.62 -20.80
C GLY A 985 33.56 16.01 -22.17
N TYR A 986 33.29 15.03 -23.03
CA TYR A 986 32.73 15.29 -24.37
C TYR A 986 31.28 15.78 -24.33
N LEU A 987 30.44 15.23 -23.45
CA LEU A 987 29.06 15.70 -23.24
C LEU A 987 29.05 17.15 -22.72
N ALA A 988 29.89 17.47 -21.74
CA ALA A 988 30.01 18.84 -21.24
C ALA A 988 30.48 19.81 -22.32
N ARG A 989 31.44 19.41 -23.16
CA ARG A 989 31.93 20.23 -24.29
C ARG A 989 30.81 20.48 -25.32
N ALA A 990 29.97 19.48 -25.61
CA ALA A 990 28.82 19.65 -26.51
C ALA A 990 27.80 20.64 -25.93
N VAL A 991 27.46 20.51 -24.64
CA VAL A 991 26.56 21.44 -23.94
C VAL A 991 27.10 22.87 -23.96
N VAL A 992 28.39 23.07 -23.66
CA VAL A 992 29.01 24.40 -23.68
C VAL A 992 29.02 24.98 -25.10
N ASN A 993 29.36 24.18 -26.12
CA ASN A 993 29.30 24.64 -27.52
C ASN A 993 27.88 25.06 -27.92
N SER A 994 26.87 24.29 -27.53
CA SER A 994 25.46 24.62 -27.77
C SER A 994 25.05 25.93 -27.09
N ILE A 995 25.46 26.14 -25.83
CA ILE A 995 25.25 27.41 -25.12
C ILE A 995 26.00 28.56 -25.81
N LEU A 996 27.23 28.36 -26.29
CA LEU A 996 28.00 29.42 -26.95
C LEU A 996 27.45 29.79 -28.34
N GLN A 997 26.88 28.82 -29.07
CA GLN A 997 26.31 29.03 -30.40
C GLN A 997 24.88 29.62 -30.35
N ALA A 998 24.15 29.43 -29.25
CA ALA A 998 22.73 29.79 -29.14
C ALA A 998 22.32 30.57 -27.86
N GLY A 999 23.25 30.83 -26.93
CA GLY A 999 22.99 31.49 -25.66
C GLY A 999 23.29 32.99 -25.69
N ALA A 1000 22.36 33.79 -25.18
CA ALA A 1000 22.57 35.20 -24.84
C ALA A 1000 22.29 35.40 -23.35
N PHE A 1001 22.92 36.40 -22.74
CA PHE A 1001 22.78 36.73 -21.32
C PHE A 1001 21.32 37.07 -20.96
N LYS A 1002 20.85 36.60 -19.79
CA LYS A 1002 19.51 36.88 -19.25
C LYS A 1002 19.22 38.38 -19.16
N ASN A 1003 18.06 38.83 -19.67
CA ASN A 1003 17.54 40.17 -19.39
C ASN A 1003 16.97 40.22 -17.95
N PRO A 1004 17.22 41.30 -17.16
CA PRO A 1004 16.88 41.34 -15.73
C PRO A 1004 15.39 41.27 -15.37
N ASP A 1005 14.48 41.53 -16.32
CA ASP A 1005 13.07 41.84 -16.00
C ASP A 1005 12.10 40.65 -16.02
N THR A 1006 12.58 39.40 -16.05
CA THR A 1006 11.69 38.21 -16.08
C THR A 1006 11.91 37.25 -14.92
N ILE A 1007 10.98 37.35 -13.96
CA ILE A 1007 10.57 36.37 -12.94
C ILE A 1007 11.48 36.31 -11.69
N SER A 1008 10.92 36.80 -10.58
CA SER A 1008 11.39 36.61 -9.21
C SER A 1008 11.48 35.12 -8.87
N ILE A 1009 12.71 34.62 -8.72
CA ILE A 1009 12.97 33.29 -8.15
C ILE A 1009 12.69 33.38 -6.66
N THR A 1010 11.60 32.74 -6.22
CA THR A 1010 11.30 32.53 -4.80
C THR A 1010 12.37 31.64 -4.16
N GLU A 1011 12.65 31.94 -2.89
CA GLU A 1011 13.67 31.32 -2.03
C GLU A 1011 13.72 29.77 -2.07
N PRO A 1012 14.89 29.17 -1.73
CA PRO A 1012 15.10 27.75 -1.88
C PRO A 1012 14.16 26.94 -0.97
N ASP A 1013 13.24 26.18 -1.60
CA ASP A 1013 12.57 25.01 -1.03
C ASP A 1013 13.61 23.90 -0.75
N GLY A 1014 14.51 24.16 0.19
CA GLY A 1014 15.56 23.24 0.62
C GLY A 1014 15.01 22.22 1.61
N CYS A 1015 14.43 21.13 1.11
CA CYS A 1015 14.21 19.95 1.93
C CYS A 1015 15.53 19.18 2.07
N LYS A 1016 16.29 19.48 3.14
CA LYS A 1016 17.32 18.54 3.63
C LYS A 1016 16.61 17.35 4.26
N VAL A 1017 16.30 16.31 3.47
CA VAL A 1017 15.96 14.98 3.99
C VAL A 1017 16.62 13.93 3.08
N SER A 1018 17.43 13.10 3.73
CA SER A 1018 18.26 11.97 3.28
C SER A 1018 17.61 10.96 2.32
#